data_AF-A0A2P5NPL2-F1
#
_entry.id   AF-A0A2P5NPL2-F1
#
_cell.length_a   1.000
_cell.length_b   1.000
_cell.length_c   1.000
_cell.angle_alpha   90.00
_cell.angle_beta   90.00
_cell.angle_gamma   90.00
#
_symmetry.space_group_name_H-M   'P 1'
#
loop_
_entity.id
_entity.type
_entity.pdbx_description
1 polymer ?
#
loop_
_entity_poly.entity_id
_entity_poly.type
_entity_poly.pdbx_seq_one_letter_code
_entity_poly.pdbx_strand_id
1 'polypeptide(L)'
;MLGLRAFAWIVSGVLAVALLTQPVSVQAQLALSTTIIVVLLLLWKFGRSPFARQTYLALSSFIVIRYVYWRLTNTLPPTSDPVGLSFGLILLSAELYCVCILIISLIVNVDPVKRRALSRRPDEDLPVVDVFIPTYNEDEYILATTIAAALSMDYPKDKLNVWLLDDGGTDQKCNDKNPAKAEAAKLRRASLQELCKRIGAHYLTRAKNEHAKAGNMNSALAHVKGDIVLVFDADHAPFRAFLQETAAYFIDIPKLFLVQTPHVFLNPDPIEKNLKTFNRMPSENEMFYSMTQRGLDKWDASFFCGSAALLRRSALMEAGGFSGVTITEDCETAFELHARGYSSIFVDKPLIAGLQPETFASFVGQRVRWCQGMLQIMVLKNPAFKKGLRPIQKLGYLSSMTFWFFPFPRLIFMLAPLAYILFDVKIFVSNVDEAVAFTATYMISNVMLQNYMFGTVRWPWVSELYEYCQGVFLSKAIVSVLMNPRKPTFNVTAKGLTLDNDHLSELAWPFFAIYLMLLTGTLVATFRYFVEPGVSNLMMIVGIWNTFNLIMAGVALGAVSERKQPDRHPRLTIKRNGWLDFSDQRVAVEIVNVSAGGCAVRLLEEMPPMLLEAEDTRARLTIEPIGDLVGKRSLPLIFRRSPISGGDDLYGCEFDTMQPEEYFVLADLMYGDSDALPRFLASRRKHKSVWAGTGQFIFWGIVEPIRAVSYLFKRKPPEEQEPQVEATPPASTAWLKRLVAQAGDKSGDKAQGDALPARKSA
;
A
#
# COMPACT_ATOMS: atom_id res chain seq x y z
N MET A 1 33.11 5.87 -29.86
CA MET A 1 31.64 5.65 -29.83
C MET A 1 30.88 6.53 -28.85
N LEU A 2 31.32 6.71 -27.59
CA LEU A 2 30.60 7.54 -26.61
C LEU A 2 30.45 9.01 -27.06
N GLY A 3 31.54 9.63 -27.56
CA GLY A 3 31.53 11.02 -28.04
C GLY A 3 30.60 11.24 -29.24
N LEU A 4 30.56 10.31 -30.20
CA LEU A 4 29.65 10.39 -31.36
C LEU A 4 28.18 10.28 -30.93
N ARG A 5 27.87 9.39 -29.98
CA ARG A 5 26.51 9.27 -29.42
C ARG A 5 26.11 10.53 -28.67
N ALA A 6 26.99 11.09 -27.85
CA ALA A 6 26.74 12.33 -27.13
C ALA A 6 26.50 13.50 -28.10
N PHE A 7 27.33 13.63 -29.14
CA PHE A 7 27.16 14.63 -30.19
C PHE A 7 25.82 14.47 -30.92
N ALA A 8 25.46 13.25 -31.34
CA ALA A 8 24.19 12.98 -31.99
C ALA A 8 22.97 13.29 -31.10
N TRP A 9 23.05 13.02 -29.79
CA TRP A 9 22.03 13.40 -28.83
C TRP A 9 21.91 14.92 -28.66
N ILE A 10 23.04 15.63 -28.58
CA ILE A 10 23.05 17.09 -28.48
C ILE A 10 22.43 17.71 -29.75
N VAL A 11 22.87 17.29 -30.93
CA VAL A 11 22.34 17.80 -32.21
C VAL A 11 20.84 17.49 -32.34
N SER A 12 20.42 16.26 -32.06
CA SER A 12 19.00 15.88 -32.07
C SER A 12 18.19 16.69 -31.07
N GLY A 13 18.75 16.94 -29.87
CA GLY A 13 18.12 17.78 -28.85
C GLY A 13 17.94 19.24 -29.30
N VAL A 14 18.96 19.84 -29.91
CA VAL A 14 18.89 21.19 -30.46
C VAL A 14 17.84 21.27 -31.57
N LEU A 15 17.83 20.32 -32.51
CA LEU A 15 16.82 20.26 -33.56
C LEU A 15 15.41 20.08 -33.00
N ALA A 16 15.24 19.22 -32.00
CA ALA A 16 13.96 19.02 -31.34
C ALA A 16 13.47 20.32 -30.67
N VAL A 17 14.35 21.04 -29.95
CA VAL A 17 14.01 22.34 -29.34
C VAL A 17 13.63 23.34 -30.43
N ALA A 18 14.40 23.44 -31.51
CA ALA A 18 14.11 24.35 -32.62
C ALA A 18 12.73 24.08 -33.24
N LEU A 19 12.35 22.80 -33.41
CA LEU A 19 11.04 22.39 -33.90
C LEU A 19 9.92 22.70 -32.89
N LEU A 20 10.16 22.43 -31.60
CA LEU A 20 9.19 22.63 -30.52
C LEU A 20 8.83 24.11 -30.33
N THR A 21 9.80 25.01 -30.50
CA THR A 21 9.60 26.46 -30.31
C THR A 21 9.09 27.20 -31.54
N GLN A 22 8.90 26.53 -32.68
CA GLN A 22 8.36 27.22 -33.86
C GLN A 22 6.95 27.76 -33.60
N PRO A 23 6.69 29.05 -33.88
CA PRO A 23 5.34 29.57 -33.89
C PRO A 23 4.58 28.93 -35.05
N VAL A 24 3.38 28.41 -34.77
CA VAL A 24 2.51 27.80 -35.78
C VAL A 24 1.10 28.32 -35.58
N SER A 25 0.32 28.37 -36.65
CA SER A 25 -1.10 28.71 -36.55
C SER A 25 -1.86 27.68 -35.72
N VAL A 26 -3.00 28.09 -35.17
CA VAL A 26 -3.89 27.20 -34.39
C VAL A 26 -4.32 25.98 -35.21
N GLN A 27 -4.60 26.17 -36.50
CA GLN A 27 -4.97 25.09 -37.43
C GLN A 27 -3.81 24.12 -37.65
N ALA A 28 -2.58 24.63 -37.83
CA ALA A 28 -1.40 23.80 -37.99
C ALA A 28 -1.07 23.01 -36.71
N GLN A 29 -1.21 23.63 -35.53
CA GLN A 29 -1.06 22.94 -34.25
C GLN A 29 -2.10 21.82 -34.10
N LEU A 30 -3.37 22.10 -34.39
CA LEU A 30 -4.44 21.10 -34.27
C LEU A 30 -4.20 19.91 -35.20
N ALA A 31 -3.83 20.18 -36.46
CA ALA A 31 -3.48 19.14 -37.43
C ALA A 31 -2.30 18.30 -36.93
N LEU A 32 -1.22 18.95 -36.49
CA LEU A 32 -0.02 18.28 -35.95
C LEU A 32 -0.37 17.38 -34.75
N SER A 33 -1.05 17.92 -33.74
CA SER A 33 -1.47 17.16 -32.56
C SER A 33 -2.37 15.98 -32.93
N THR A 34 -3.33 16.17 -33.83
CA THR A 34 -4.25 15.12 -34.25
C THR A 34 -3.52 14.01 -35.01
N THR A 35 -2.61 14.37 -35.92
CA THR A 35 -1.74 13.40 -36.61
C THR A 35 -0.91 12.60 -35.62
N ILE A 36 -0.28 13.26 -34.65
CA ILE A 36 0.50 12.57 -33.61
C ILE A 36 -0.41 11.64 -32.79
N ILE A 37 -1.60 12.08 -32.38
CA ILE A 37 -2.56 11.24 -31.65
C ILE A 37 -2.96 10.00 -32.46
N VAL A 38 -3.20 10.14 -33.76
CA VAL A 38 -3.46 8.99 -34.66
C VAL A 38 -2.26 8.04 -34.68
N VAL A 39 -1.03 8.55 -34.79
CA VAL A 39 0.18 7.73 -34.72
C VAL A 39 0.31 7.04 -33.36
N LEU A 40 0.01 7.72 -32.25
CA LEU A 40 0.01 7.12 -30.91
C LEU A 40 -1.01 5.98 -30.82
N LEU A 41 -2.21 6.11 -31.40
CA LEU A 41 -3.19 5.03 -31.45
C LEU A 41 -2.70 3.83 -32.27
N LEU A 42 -2.02 4.07 -33.40
CA LEU A 42 -1.41 3.02 -34.21
C LEU A 42 -0.27 2.32 -33.45
N LEU A 43 0.62 3.08 -32.81
CA LEU A 43 1.70 2.53 -31.98
C LEU A 43 1.17 1.75 -30.78
N TRP A 44 0.08 2.19 -30.16
CA TRP A 44 -0.56 1.42 -29.09
C TRP A 44 -1.07 0.07 -29.61
N LYS A 45 -1.82 0.07 -30.71
CA LYS A 45 -2.46 -1.14 -31.24
C LYS A 45 -1.44 -2.14 -31.78
N PHE A 46 -0.43 -1.65 -32.53
CA PHE A 46 0.47 -2.48 -33.33
C PHE A 46 1.93 -2.47 -32.84
N GLY A 47 2.35 -1.46 -32.07
CA GLY A 47 3.72 -1.30 -31.60
C GLY A 47 4.05 -2.17 -30.39
N ARG A 48 4.79 -3.26 -30.62
CA ARG A 48 5.18 -4.21 -29.55
C ARG A 48 6.67 -4.19 -29.20
N SER A 49 7.49 -3.44 -29.93
CA SER A 49 8.94 -3.36 -29.70
C SER A 49 9.33 -2.30 -28.67
N PRO A 50 10.50 -2.42 -28.02
CA PRO A 50 11.04 -1.36 -27.17
C PRO A 50 11.17 -0.02 -27.90
N PHE A 51 11.51 -0.06 -29.20
CA PHE A 51 11.55 1.13 -30.05
C PHE A 51 10.16 1.77 -30.18
N ALA A 52 9.11 0.98 -30.43
CA ALA A 52 7.75 1.51 -30.51
C ALA A 52 7.30 2.18 -29.21
N ARG A 53 7.66 1.59 -28.05
CA ARG A 53 7.43 2.20 -26.74
C ARG A 53 8.15 3.54 -26.61
N GLN A 54 9.44 3.60 -26.91
CA GLN A 54 10.23 4.84 -26.83
C GLN A 54 9.68 5.93 -27.75
N THR A 55 9.30 5.58 -28.99
CA THR A 55 8.67 6.49 -29.94
C THR A 55 7.32 7.00 -29.41
N TYR A 56 6.51 6.12 -28.81
CA TYR A 56 5.25 6.52 -28.17
C TYR A 56 5.50 7.56 -27.07
N LEU A 57 6.43 7.29 -26.15
CA LEU A 57 6.75 8.21 -25.05
C LEU A 57 7.29 9.56 -25.57
N ALA A 58 8.14 9.52 -26.60
CA ALA A 58 8.72 10.72 -27.21
C ALA A 58 7.66 11.60 -27.90
N LEU A 59 6.77 10.99 -28.67
CA LEU A 59 5.69 11.69 -29.37
C LEU A 59 4.65 12.28 -28.40
N SER A 60 4.30 11.57 -27.33
CA SER A 60 3.46 12.12 -26.27
C SER A 60 4.14 13.32 -25.59
N SER A 61 5.44 13.18 -25.26
CA SER A 61 6.22 14.27 -24.66
C SER A 61 6.30 15.50 -25.56
N PHE A 62 6.36 15.32 -26.88
CA PHE A 62 6.36 16.41 -27.84
C PHE A 62 5.10 17.28 -27.72
N ILE A 63 3.91 16.68 -27.63
CA ILE A 63 2.66 17.43 -27.43
C ILE A 63 2.68 18.18 -26.08
N VAL A 64 3.18 17.55 -25.02
CA VAL A 64 3.29 18.20 -23.70
C VAL A 64 4.21 19.42 -23.76
N ILE A 65 5.39 19.31 -24.37
CA ILE A 65 6.34 20.43 -24.44
C ILE A 65 5.77 21.57 -25.31
N ARG A 66 5.08 21.25 -26.41
CA ARG A 66 4.35 22.25 -27.22
C ARG A 66 3.31 23.00 -26.41
N TYR A 67 2.53 22.28 -25.60
CA TYR A 67 1.55 22.88 -24.69
C TYR A 67 2.21 23.81 -23.67
N VAL A 68 3.30 23.36 -23.04
CA VAL A 68 4.04 24.17 -22.04
C VAL A 68 4.63 25.43 -22.68
N TYR A 69 5.20 25.32 -23.88
CA TYR A 69 5.73 26.47 -24.60
C TYR A 69 4.64 27.51 -24.88
N TRP A 70 3.48 27.08 -25.39
CA TRP A 70 2.32 27.94 -25.60
C TRP A 70 1.81 28.54 -24.28
N ARG A 71 1.71 27.73 -23.22
CA ARG A 71 1.30 28.19 -21.89
C ARG A 71 2.19 29.34 -21.40
N LEU A 72 3.51 29.19 -21.52
CA LEU A 72 4.50 30.17 -21.08
C LEU A 72 4.50 31.46 -21.91
N THR A 73 4.18 31.38 -23.20
CA THR A 73 4.39 32.50 -24.14
C THR A 73 3.12 33.27 -24.51
N ASN A 74 1.96 32.62 -24.52
CA ASN A 74 0.73 33.19 -25.07
C ASN A 74 -0.43 33.35 -24.08
N THR A 75 -0.40 32.65 -22.93
CA THR A 75 -1.60 32.47 -22.10
C THR A 75 -1.57 33.17 -20.74
N LEU A 76 -0.44 33.78 -20.38
CA LEU A 76 -0.33 34.53 -19.12
C LEU A 76 -1.03 35.89 -19.24
N PRO A 77 -1.76 36.32 -18.20
CA PRO A 77 -2.34 37.66 -18.15
C PRO A 77 -1.26 38.75 -18.27
N PRO A 78 -1.58 39.92 -18.86
CA PRO A 78 -0.61 41.00 -19.00
C PRO A 78 -0.22 41.56 -17.63
N THR A 79 0.97 42.17 -17.53
CA THR A 79 1.45 42.82 -16.30
C THR A 79 0.59 43.99 -15.82
N SER A 80 -0.31 44.49 -16.67
CA SER A 80 -1.32 45.48 -16.32
C SER A 80 -2.46 44.91 -15.44
N ASP A 81 -2.64 43.59 -15.40
CA ASP A 81 -3.56 42.89 -14.49
C ASP A 81 -2.75 42.07 -13.48
N PRO A 82 -2.28 42.70 -12.37
CA PRO A 82 -1.42 42.03 -11.40
C PRO A 82 -2.14 40.90 -10.64
N VAL A 83 -3.45 40.99 -10.46
CA VAL A 83 -4.24 39.96 -9.75
C VAL A 83 -4.38 38.73 -10.63
N GLY A 84 -4.85 38.91 -11.88
CA GLY A 84 -4.93 37.83 -12.85
C GLY A 84 -3.58 37.17 -13.09
N LEU A 85 -2.51 37.98 -13.28
CA LEU A 85 -1.15 37.47 -13.47
C LEU A 85 -0.68 36.65 -12.26
N SER A 86 -0.92 37.10 -11.04
CA SER A 86 -0.50 36.39 -9.82
C SER A 86 -1.14 35.00 -9.73
N PHE A 87 -2.47 34.91 -9.91
CA PHE A 87 -3.16 33.62 -9.90
C PHE A 87 -2.80 32.76 -11.12
N GLY A 88 -2.57 33.38 -12.27
CA GLY A 88 -2.08 32.71 -13.48
C GLY A 88 -0.71 32.07 -13.28
N LEU A 89 0.21 32.75 -12.57
CA LEU A 89 1.52 32.21 -12.21
C LEU A 89 1.43 31.07 -11.17
N ILE A 90 0.49 31.13 -10.23
CA ILE A 90 0.22 30.02 -9.29
C ILE A 90 -0.26 28.79 -10.06
N LEU A 91 -1.23 28.96 -10.97
CA LEU A 91 -1.72 27.88 -11.82
C LEU A 91 -0.61 27.31 -12.71
N LEU A 92 0.17 28.18 -13.37
CA LEU A 92 1.33 27.77 -14.17
C LEU A 92 2.34 26.98 -13.34
N SER A 93 2.64 27.40 -12.11
CA SER A 93 3.58 26.70 -11.23
C SER A 93 3.10 25.29 -10.90
N ALA A 94 1.80 25.11 -10.68
CA ALA A 94 1.18 23.80 -10.48
C ALA A 94 1.30 22.92 -11.75
N GLU A 95 1.02 23.48 -12.93
CA GLU A 95 1.16 22.78 -14.21
C GLU A 95 2.62 22.37 -14.47
N LEU A 96 3.58 23.28 -14.28
CA LEU A 96 5.01 23.03 -14.45
C LEU A 96 5.51 21.95 -13.49
N TYR A 97 5.06 21.95 -12.24
CA TYR A 97 5.37 20.85 -11.31
C TYR A 97 4.88 19.50 -11.85
N CYS A 98 3.64 19.42 -12.33
CA CYS A 98 3.11 18.18 -12.91
C CYS A 98 3.92 17.72 -14.12
N VAL A 99 4.32 18.65 -14.99
CA VAL A 99 5.20 18.35 -16.14
C VAL A 99 6.58 17.87 -15.69
N CYS A 100 7.17 18.49 -14.66
CA CYS A 100 8.42 18.03 -14.08
C CYS A 100 8.31 16.59 -13.56
N ILE A 101 7.27 16.28 -12.78
CA ILE A 101 7.04 14.91 -12.28
C ILE A 101 6.78 13.94 -13.44
N LEU A 102 6.05 14.35 -14.48
CA LEU A 102 5.85 13.54 -15.69
C LEU A 102 7.18 13.21 -16.37
N ILE A 103 8.04 14.19 -16.60
CA ILE A 103 9.37 13.99 -17.22
C ILE A 103 10.20 13.02 -16.36
N ILE A 104 10.24 13.22 -15.05
CA ILE A 104 10.98 12.33 -14.13
C ILE A 104 10.41 10.91 -14.21
N SER A 105 9.08 10.77 -14.15
CA SER A 105 8.40 9.48 -14.25
C SER A 105 8.68 8.78 -15.58
N LEU A 106 8.74 9.51 -16.70
CA LEU A 106 9.09 8.99 -18.01
C LEU A 106 10.52 8.45 -18.04
N ILE A 107 11.48 9.15 -17.41
CA ILE A 107 12.86 8.68 -17.31
C ILE A 107 12.95 7.42 -16.46
N VAL A 108 12.31 7.41 -15.29
CA VAL A 108 12.28 6.25 -14.39
C VAL A 108 11.65 5.04 -15.08
N ASN A 109 10.53 5.24 -15.77
CA ASN A 109 9.71 4.16 -16.33
C ASN A 109 9.89 3.93 -17.84
N VAL A 110 10.97 4.44 -18.43
CA VAL A 110 11.23 4.31 -19.88
C VAL A 110 11.29 2.83 -20.30
N ASP A 111 11.94 2.01 -19.49
CA ASP A 111 12.19 0.59 -19.77
C ASP A 111 12.32 -0.22 -18.46
N PRO A 112 11.20 -0.44 -17.74
CA PRO A 112 11.21 -1.11 -16.43
C PRO A 112 11.75 -2.53 -16.51
N VAL A 113 12.76 -2.84 -15.70
CA VAL A 113 13.48 -4.13 -15.77
C VAL A 113 12.57 -5.28 -15.40
N LYS A 114 12.60 -6.36 -16.18
CA LYS A 114 12.06 -7.67 -15.80
C LYS A 114 13.23 -8.62 -15.59
N ARG A 115 13.53 -8.92 -14.33
CA ARG A 115 14.63 -9.85 -13.99
C ARG A 115 14.28 -11.28 -14.38
N ARG A 116 15.30 -12.06 -14.73
CA ARG A 116 15.16 -13.49 -15.02
C ARG A 116 14.96 -14.25 -13.71
N ALA A 117 14.34 -15.42 -13.80
CA ALA A 117 14.28 -16.34 -12.66
C ALA A 117 15.69 -16.75 -12.23
N LEU A 118 15.89 -16.90 -10.92
CA LEU A 118 17.14 -17.41 -10.37
C LEU A 118 17.33 -18.88 -10.74
N SER A 119 18.58 -19.29 -10.96
CA SER A 119 18.94 -20.70 -10.99
C SER A 119 19.00 -21.24 -9.56
N ARG A 120 18.50 -22.46 -9.34
CA ARG A 120 18.67 -23.16 -8.05
C ARG A 120 20.16 -23.29 -7.73
N ARG A 121 20.53 -22.94 -6.50
CA ARG A 121 21.88 -23.12 -5.96
C ARG A 121 21.90 -24.32 -5.00
N PRO A 122 23.06 -24.98 -4.83
CA PRO A 122 23.26 -25.93 -3.75
C PRO A 122 23.00 -25.28 -2.39
N ASP A 123 22.42 -26.03 -1.47
CA ASP A 123 22.05 -25.54 -0.13
C ASP A 123 23.27 -25.03 0.66
N GLU A 124 24.45 -25.61 0.40
CA GLU A 124 25.74 -25.24 1.00
C GLU A 124 26.19 -23.81 0.64
N ASP A 125 25.87 -23.34 -0.57
CA ASP A 125 26.25 -22.01 -1.07
C ASP A 125 25.32 -20.89 -0.57
N LEU A 126 24.14 -21.26 -0.09
CA LEU A 126 23.13 -20.31 0.37
C LEU A 126 23.58 -19.58 1.65
N PRO A 127 23.36 -18.26 1.78
CA PRO A 127 23.74 -17.50 2.97
C PRO A 127 22.90 -17.87 4.20
N VAL A 128 23.41 -17.59 5.41
CA VAL A 128 22.59 -17.66 6.63
C VAL A 128 21.65 -16.46 6.69
N VAL A 129 20.37 -16.69 6.96
CA VAL A 129 19.31 -15.68 6.98
C VAL A 129 18.73 -15.56 8.39
N ASP A 130 18.79 -14.35 8.95
CA ASP A 130 18.03 -13.97 10.14
C ASP A 130 16.77 -13.20 9.73
N VAL A 131 15.60 -13.75 10.00
CA VAL A 131 14.30 -13.13 9.73
C VAL A 131 13.88 -12.29 10.94
N PHE A 132 13.65 -11.01 10.73
CA PHE A 132 13.16 -10.06 11.73
C PHE A 132 11.68 -9.80 11.52
N ILE A 133 10.89 -10.07 12.56
CA ILE A 133 9.46 -9.74 12.64
C ILE A 133 9.27 -8.74 13.79
N PRO A 134 9.43 -7.42 13.56
CA PRO A 134 9.18 -6.43 14.59
C PRO A 134 7.68 -6.28 14.87
N THR A 135 7.34 -6.18 16.15
CA THR A 135 5.96 -6.01 16.64
C THR A 135 5.89 -4.98 17.77
N TYR A 136 4.75 -4.33 17.91
CA TYR A 136 4.47 -3.39 19.00
C TYR A 136 3.14 -3.69 19.69
N ASN A 137 2.04 -3.77 18.93
CA ASN A 137 0.68 -3.96 19.44
C ASN A 137 -0.13 -4.98 18.65
N GLU A 138 0.46 -5.67 17.68
CA GLU A 138 -0.24 -6.66 16.88
C GLU A 138 -0.68 -7.85 17.73
N ASP A 139 -1.83 -8.42 17.36
CA ASP A 139 -2.43 -9.57 18.02
C ASP A 139 -1.60 -10.83 17.84
N GLU A 140 -1.67 -11.71 18.84
CA GLU A 140 -0.90 -12.96 18.89
C GLU A 140 -1.15 -13.87 17.68
N TYR A 141 -2.38 -13.93 17.16
CA TYR A 141 -2.69 -14.78 16.00
C TYR A 141 -2.02 -14.28 14.72
N ILE A 142 -1.87 -12.96 14.55
CA ILE A 142 -1.16 -12.36 13.41
C ILE A 142 0.31 -12.77 13.49
N LEU A 143 0.90 -12.62 14.69
CA LEU A 143 2.29 -13.00 14.95
C LEU A 143 2.52 -14.50 14.75
N ALA A 144 1.66 -15.35 15.30
CA ALA A 144 1.74 -16.81 15.15
C ALA A 144 1.68 -17.24 13.67
N THR A 145 0.76 -16.63 12.90
CA THR A 145 0.62 -16.89 11.46
C THR A 145 1.88 -16.49 10.70
N THR A 146 2.40 -15.29 10.93
CA THR A 146 3.59 -14.76 10.23
C THR A 146 4.86 -15.53 10.61
N ILE A 147 5.04 -15.86 11.90
CA ILE A 147 6.18 -16.67 12.37
C ILE A 147 6.13 -18.08 11.76
N ALA A 148 4.97 -18.74 11.79
CA ALA A 148 4.81 -20.08 11.23
C ALA A 148 5.06 -20.09 9.71
N ALA A 149 4.58 -19.06 8.99
CA ALA A 149 4.85 -18.88 7.56
C ALA A 149 6.35 -18.65 7.28
N ALA A 150 7.03 -17.81 8.09
CA ALA A 150 8.45 -17.55 7.94
C ALA A 150 9.30 -18.82 8.18
N LEU A 151 9.01 -19.59 9.23
CA LEU A 151 9.69 -20.87 9.49
C LEU A 151 9.41 -21.92 8.40
N SER A 152 8.27 -21.81 7.71
CA SER A 152 7.85 -22.70 6.63
C SER A 152 8.45 -22.37 5.27
N MET A 153 9.24 -21.31 5.13
CA MET A 153 9.95 -21.03 3.88
C MET A 153 10.86 -22.18 3.45
N ASP A 154 10.94 -22.40 2.14
CA ASP A 154 11.71 -23.49 1.54
C ASP A 154 13.20 -23.09 1.49
N TYR A 155 13.90 -23.38 2.59
CA TYR A 155 15.29 -23.02 2.82
C TYR A 155 15.95 -24.01 3.80
N PRO A 156 17.29 -24.21 3.76
CA PRO A 156 17.99 -25.05 4.74
C PRO A 156 17.72 -24.59 6.17
N LYS A 157 17.23 -25.50 7.01
CA LYS A 157 16.74 -25.17 8.36
C LYS A 157 17.84 -24.73 9.32
N ASP A 158 19.06 -25.21 9.11
CA ASP A 158 20.26 -24.79 9.83
C ASP A 158 20.75 -23.38 9.44
N LYS A 159 20.23 -22.82 8.34
CA LYS A 159 20.57 -21.48 7.83
C LYS A 159 19.43 -20.48 7.96
N LEU A 160 18.33 -20.84 8.61
CA LEU A 160 17.14 -19.99 8.75
C LEU A 160 16.82 -19.79 10.23
N ASN A 161 16.99 -18.57 10.73
CA ASN A 161 16.59 -18.21 12.10
C ASN A 161 15.46 -17.17 12.05
N VAL A 162 14.40 -17.38 12.82
CA VAL A 162 13.25 -16.46 12.86
C VAL A 162 13.18 -15.78 14.23
N TRP A 163 13.18 -14.45 14.22
CA TRP A 163 13.23 -13.59 15.40
C TRP A 163 12.00 -12.70 15.49
N LEU A 164 11.21 -12.86 16.56
CA LEU A 164 10.16 -11.92 16.94
C LEU A 164 10.78 -10.81 17.79
N LEU A 165 10.70 -9.57 17.32
CA LEU A 165 11.29 -8.40 17.98
C LEU A 165 10.19 -7.55 18.63
N ASP A 166 9.98 -7.69 19.93
CA ASP A 166 8.81 -7.13 20.63
C ASP A 166 9.10 -5.81 21.36
N ASP A 167 8.56 -4.71 20.83
CA ASP A 167 8.59 -3.39 21.45
C ASP A 167 7.37 -3.13 22.36
N GLY A 168 6.38 -4.02 22.38
CA GLY A 168 5.22 -3.96 23.30
C GLY A 168 5.54 -4.49 24.70
N GLY A 169 6.47 -5.44 24.79
CA GLY A 169 6.93 -6.10 26.02
C GLY A 169 8.27 -5.62 26.59
N THR A 170 8.75 -4.43 26.23
CA THR A 170 10.05 -3.91 26.73
C THR A 170 10.10 -3.77 28.25
N ASP A 171 11.31 -3.70 28.81
CA ASP A 171 11.47 -3.48 30.26
C ASP A 171 10.85 -2.13 30.67
N GLN A 172 10.94 -1.11 29.83
CA GLN A 172 10.27 0.18 30.04
C GLN A 172 8.74 0.04 30.12
N LYS A 173 8.12 -0.76 29.25
CA LYS A 173 6.67 -0.97 29.24
C LYS A 173 6.20 -1.84 30.40
N CYS A 174 6.95 -2.88 30.73
CA CYS A 174 6.68 -3.76 31.88
C CYS A 174 6.80 -3.02 33.23
N ASN A 175 7.54 -1.91 33.27
CA ASN A 175 7.72 -1.04 34.44
C ASN A 175 7.04 0.32 34.26
N ASP A 176 5.98 0.41 33.44
CA ASP A 176 5.21 1.65 33.27
C ASP A 176 4.63 2.11 34.62
N LYS A 177 4.55 3.44 34.82
CA LYS A 177 4.01 4.03 36.05
C LYS A 177 2.52 3.72 36.23
N ASN A 178 1.81 3.43 35.15
CA ASN A 178 0.43 2.96 35.18
C ASN A 178 0.41 1.43 35.37
N PRO A 179 -0.08 0.90 36.51
CA PRO A 179 -0.09 -0.53 36.79
C PRO A 179 -0.82 -1.37 35.74
N ALA A 180 -1.89 -0.86 35.15
CA ALA A 180 -2.65 -1.58 34.12
C ALA A 180 -1.84 -1.74 32.82
N LYS A 181 -1.10 -0.69 32.41
CA LYS A 181 -0.21 -0.74 31.24
C LYS A 181 0.98 -1.67 31.49
N ALA A 182 1.54 -1.61 32.70
CA ALA A 182 2.64 -2.48 33.11
C ALA A 182 2.23 -3.96 33.09
N GLU A 183 1.06 -4.29 33.65
CA GLU A 183 0.55 -5.66 33.66
C GLU A 183 0.23 -6.18 32.26
N ALA A 184 -0.43 -5.36 31.43
CA ALA A 184 -0.69 -5.71 30.03
C ALA A 184 0.62 -6.01 29.25
N ALA A 185 1.68 -5.22 29.48
CA ALA A 185 2.99 -5.45 28.85
C ALA A 185 3.67 -6.74 29.34
N LYS A 186 3.59 -7.03 30.65
CA LYS A 186 4.13 -8.28 31.23
C LYS A 186 3.41 -9.51 30.69
N LEU A 187 2.08 -9.46 30.62
CA LEU A 187 1.26 -10.53 30.05
C LEU A 187 1.58 -10.76 28.58
N ARG A 188 1.69 -9.67 27.78
CA ARG A 188 2.13 -9.75 26.38
C ARG A 188 3.49 -10.43 26.27
N ARG A 189 4.49 -9.96 27.01
CA ARG A 189 5.84 -10.53 26.99
C ARG A 189 5.83 -12.02 27.29
N ALA A 190 5.15 -12.44 28.37
CA ALA A 190 5.05 -13.84 28.74
C ALA A 190 4.35 -14.69 27.66
N SER A 191 3.24 -14.20 27.10
CA SER A 191 2.51 -14.90 26.03
C SER A 191 3.38 -15.09 24.79
N LEU A 192 4.06 -14.03 24.33
CA LEU A 192 4.88 -14.07 23.13
C LEU A 192 6.17 -14.88 23.30
N GLN A 193 6.75 -14.90 24.51
CA GLN A 193 7.87 -15.80 24.83
C GLN A 193 7.46 -17.26 24.73
N GLU A 194 6.29 -17.62 25.29
CA GLU A 194 5.80 -18.98 25.22
C GLU A 194 5.37 -19.38 23.80
N LEU A 195 4.73 -18.47 23.06
CA LEU A 195 4.44 -18.65 21.64
C LEU A 195 5.71 -18.98 20.84
N CYS A 196 6.74 -18.15 20.98
CA CYS A 196 8.01 -18.34 20.27
C CYS A 196 8.66 -19.67 20.65
N LYS A 197 8.68 -20.02 21.94
CA LYS A 197 9.22 -21.28 22.43
C LYS A 197 8.49 -22.50 21.85
N ARG A 198 7.16 -22.46 21.77
CA ARG A 198 6.34 -23.55 21.23
C ARG A 198 6.44 -23.71 19.72
N ILE A 199 6.52 -22.61 18.98
CA ILE A 199 6.65 -22.61 17.51
C ILE A 199 8.09 -22.84 17.06
N GLY A 200 9.09 -22.61 17.93
CA GLY A 200 10.51 -22.74 17.60
C GLY A 200 11.12 -21.49 16.98
N ALA A 201 10.61 -20.31 17.33
CA ALA A 201 11.18 -19.01 16.98
C ALA A 201 11.94 -18.40 18.18
N HIS A 202 12.76 -17.40 17.90
CA HIS A 202 13.48 -16.66 18.94
C HIS A 202 12.70 -15.39 19.33
N TYR A 203 12.51 -15.18 20.63
CA TYR A 203 11.96 -13.94 21.15
C TYR A 203 13.08 -12.99 21.56
N LEU A 204 12.99 -11.72 21.16
CA LEU A 204 13.88 -10.67 21.61
C LEU A 204 13.10 -9.40 21.96
N THR A 205 13.51 -8.74 23.04
CA THR A 205 13.04 -7.40 23.41
C THR A 205 14.23 -6.57 23.92
N ARG A 206 13.97 -5.34 24.35
CA ARG A 206 14.99 -4.38 24.76
C ARG A 206 14.57 -3.59 25.99
N ALA A 207 15.53 -2.87 26.56
CA ALA A 207 15.32 -2.10 27.79
C ALA A 207 14.38 -0.90 27.58
N LYS A 208 14.52 -0.14 26.48
CA LYS A 208 13.77 1.10 26.21
C LYS A 208 13.32 1.20 24.75
N ASN A 209 12.19 1.86 24.52
CA ASN A 209 11.63 2.13 23.20
C ASN A 209 12.24 3.41 22.61
N GLU A 210 13.45 3.30 22.04
CA GLU A 210 14.13 4.40 21.35
C GLU A 210 14.11 4.18 19.84
N HIS A 211 13.87 5.22 19.03
CA HIS A 211 13.83 5.12 17.56
C HIS A 211 12.87 4.07 16.97
N ALA A 212 11.78 3.73 17.67
CA ALA A 212 10.71 2.84 17.22
C ALA A 212 11.23 1.55 16.54
N LYS A 213 10.68 1.18 15.37
CA LYS A 213 11.02 -0.02 14.61
C LYS A 213 12.51 -0.11 14.24
N ALA A 214 13.12 0.99 13.80
CA ALA A 214 14.54 1.05 13.48
C ALA A 214 15.41 0.66 14.68
N GLY A 215 15.12 1.26 15.85
CA GLY A 215 15.84 0.96 17.08
C GLY A 215 15.62 -0.48 17.56
N ASN A 216 14.43 -1.04 17.35
CA ASN A 216 14.12 -2.44 17.68
C ASN A 216 14.99 -3.40 16.84
N MET A 217 15.02 -3.18 15.52
CA MET A 217 15.86 -3.98 14.61
C MET A 217 17.36 -3.78 14.87
N ASN A 218 17.80 -2.57 15.21
CA ASN A 218 19.19 -2.30 15.59
C ASN A 218 19.60 -3.01 16.87
N SER A 219 18.72 -3.09 17.87
CA SER A 219 18.96 -3.88 19.08
C SER A 219 19.20 -5.35 18.70
N ALA A 220 18.39 -5.89 17.78
CA ALA A 220 18.53 -7.27 17.30
C ALA A 220 19.83 -7.53 16.52
N LEU A 221 20.31 -6.57 15.71
CA LEU A 221 21.57 -6.70 14.96
C LEU A 221 22.78 -7.02 15.85
N ALA A 222 22.75 -6.61 17.13
CA ALA A 222 23.79 -6.90 18.10
C ALA A 222 23.81 -8.37 18.58
N HIS A 223 22.69 -9.09 18.43
CA HIS A 223 22.54 -10.47 18.90
C HIS A 223 22.64 -11.52 17.79
N VAL A 224 22.41 -11.12 16.54
CA VAL A 224 22.35 -12.05 15.40
C VAL A 224 23.63 -12.06 14.56
N LYS A 225 23.87 -13.16 13.84
CA LYS A 225 25.14 -13.43 13.14
C LYS A 225 25.00 -13.81 11.66
N GLY A 226 23.78 -13.99 11.16
CA GLY A 226 23.52 -14.36 9.77
C GLY A 226 24.01 -13.32 8.78
N ASP A 227 24.31 -13.77 7.56
CA ASP A 227 24.86 -12.91 6.50
C ASP A 227 23.82 -11.89 6.00
N ILE A 228 22.55 -12.30 6.02
CA ILE A 228 21.41 -11.57 5.48
C ILE A 228 20.34 -11.39 6.57
N VAL A 229 19.81 -10.18 6.65
CA VAL A 229 18.65 -9.83 7.49
C VAL A 229 17.43 -9.70 6.59
N LEU A 230 16.42 -10.53 6.81
CA LEU A 230 15.13 -10.44 6.13
C LEU A 230 14.11 -9.78 7.04
N VAL A 231 13.50 -8.67 6.62
CA VAL A 231 12.51 -7.95 7.42
C VAL A 231 11.10 -8.23 6.92
N PHE A 232 10.21 -8.68 7.81
CA PHE A 232 8.77 -8.73 7.60
C PHE A 232 8.06 -7.93 8.69
N ASP A 233 7.17 -7.03 8.31
CA ASP A 233 6.17 -6.50 9.25
C ASP A 233 5.34 -7.65 9.85
N ALA A 234 4.87 -7.48 11.07
CA ALA A 234 4.08 -8.47 11.80
C ALA A 234 2.90 -9.04 10.99
N ASP A 235 2.29 -8.22 10.13
CA ASP A 235 1.17 -8.54 9.26
C ASP A 235 1.55 -8.94 7.83
N HIS A 236 2.83 -9.13 7.51
CA HIS A 236 3.33 -9.55 6.20
C HIS A 236 3.80 -11.00 6.22
N ALA A 237 2.86 -11.94 6.10
CA ALA A 237 3.18 -13.36 6.07
C ALA A 237 3.80 -13.77 4.72
N PRO A 238 4.97 -14.44 4.71
CA PRO A 238 5.63 -14.86 3.47
C PRO A 238 5.08 -16.15 2.87
N PHE A 239 5.18 -16.26 1.55
CA PHE A 239 4.99 -17.51 0.81
C PHE A 239 6.25 -18.38 0.90
N ARG A 240 6.07 -19.70 0.80
CA ARG A 240 7.17 -20.67 0.96
C ARG A 240 8.37 -20.42 0.04
N ALA A 241 8.09 -19.99 -1.19
CA ALA A 241 9.08 -19.72 -2.22
C ALA A 241 9.92 -18.43 -2.00
N PHE A 242 9.64 -17.64 -0.96
CA PHE A 242 10.24 -16.31 -0.78
C PHE A 242 11.77 -16.31 -0.88
N LEU A 243 12.46 -17.17 -0.12
CA LEU A 243 13.92 -17.23 -0.11
C LEU A 243 14.52 -17.86 -1.36
N GLN A 244 13.86 -18.85 -1.96
CA GLN A 244 14.29 -19.44 -3.23
C GLN A 244 14.33 -18.41 -4.37
N GLU A 245 13.42 -17.43 -4.32
CA GLU A 245 13.27 -16.40 -5.34
C GLU A 245 14.12 -15.15 -5.09
N THR A 246 14.83 -15.07 -3.97
CA THR A 246 15.49 -13.83 -3.52
C THR A 246 16.92 -14.01 -3.02
N ALA A 247 17.21 -15.05 -2.22
CA ALA A 247 18.47 -15.13 -1.46
C ALA A 247 19.71 -15.24 -2.37
N ALA A 248 19.62 -15.99 -3.49
CA ALA A 248 20.77 -16.26 -4.34
C ALA A 248 21.32 -15.02 -5.06
N TYR A 249 20.57 -13.91 -5.15
CA TYR A 249 21.08 -12.67 -5.72
C TYR A 249 22.28 -12.10 -4.96
N PHE A 250 22.39 -12.35 -3.65
CA PHE A 250 23.53 -11.90 -2.83
C PHE A 250 24.83 -12.65 -3.13
N ILE A 251 24.75 -13.78 -3.83
CA ILE A 251 25.91 -14.55 -4.29
C ILE A 251 26.40 -13.97 -5.63
N ASP A 252 25.47 -13.71 -6.55
CA ASP A 252 25.77 -13.35 -7.94
C ASP A 252 26.20 -11.88 -8.11
N ILE A 253 25.74 -10.99 -7.23
CA ILE A 253 25.91 -9.54 -7.39
C ILE A 253 26.83 -8.99 -6.28
N PRO A 254 28.08 -8.63 -6.61
CA PRO A 254 28.98 -7.98 -5.67
C PRO A 254 28.38 -6.67 -5.15
N LYS A 255 28.58 -6.39 -3.85
CA LYS A 255 28.04 -5.19 -3.18
C LYS A 255 26.52 -5.02 -3.30
N LEU A 256 25.76 -6.10 -3.54
CA LEU A 256 24.31 -6.07 -3.33
C LEU A 256 24.01 -5.92 -1.85
N PHE A 257 23.30 -4.86 -1.46
CA PHE A 257 22.83 -4.70 -0.09
C PHE A 257 21.34 -4.99 0.08
N LEU A 258 20.53 -4.89 -0.98
CA LEU A 258 19.07 -4.96 -0.88
C LEU A 258 18.46 -5.82 -1.99
N VAL A 259 17.56 -6.71 -1.61
CA VAL A 259 16.57 -7.34 -2.49
C VAL A 259 15.19 -6.97 -1.97
N GLN A 260 14.45 -6.13 -2.69
CA GLN A 260 13.09 -5.72 -2.35
C GLN A 260 12.06 -6.53 -3.16
N THR A 261 10.96 -6.95 -2.52
CA THR A 261 9.81 -7.57 -3.20
C THR A 261 8.57 -6.67 -3.11
N PRO A 262 7.57 -6.83 -4.00
CA PRO A 262 6.26 -6.18 -3.89
C PRO A 262 5.59 -6.38 -2.54
N HIS A 263 4.78 -5.39 -2.14
CA HIS A 263 3.76 -5.59 -1.11
C HIS A 263 2.41 -5.85 -1.78
N VAL A 264 1.77 -6.95 -1.42
CA VAL A 264 0.42 -7.32 -1.87
C VAL A 264 -0.46 -7.48 -0.66
N PHE A 265 -1.67 -6.95 -0.71
CA PHE A 265 -2.56 -6.90 0.44
C PHE A 265 -3.83 -7.72 0.21
N LEU A 266 -4.30 -8.39 1.27
CA LEU A 266 -5.48 -9.26 1.23
C LEU A 266 -6.80 -8.51 1.46
N ASN A 267 -6.76 -7.32 2.03
CA ASN A 267 -7.93 -6.47 2.24
C ASN A 267 -7.85 -5.16 1.42
N PRO A 268 -9.01 -4.58 1.09
CA PRO A 268 -9.07 -3.29 0.40
C PRO A 268 -8.53 -2.17 1.26
N ASP A 269 -7.93 -1.18 0.61
CA ASP A 269 -7.85 0.15 1.23
C ASP A 269 -9.25 0.79 1.31
N PRO A 270 -9.41 1.86 2.11
CA PRO A 270 -10.72 2.46 2.33
C PRO A 270 -11.39 2.99 1.05
N ILE A 271 -10.63 3.49 0.07
CA ILE A 271 -11.21 3.97 -1.19
C ILE A 271 -11.77 2.78 -1.97
N GLU A 272 -11.01 1.68 -2.06
CA GLU A 272 -11.46 0.47 -2.74
C GLU A 272 -12.70 -0.15 -2.10
N LYS A 273 -12.69 -0.23 -0.78
CA LYS A 273 -13.78 -0.74 0.04
C LYS A 273 -15.04 0.11 -0.16
N ASN A 274 -14.92 1.42 0.02
CA ASN A 274 -16.06 2.33 0.02
C ASN A 274 -16.68 2.48 -1.38
N LEU A 275 -15.88 2.36 -2.45
CA LEU A 275 -16.37 2.34 -3.83
C LEU A 275 -16.70 0.93 -4.37
N LYS A 276 -16.54 -0.12 -3.55
CA LYS A 276 -16.77 -1.54 -3.94
C LYS A 276 -16.00 -1.94 -5.21
N THR A 277 -14.68 -1.77 -5.16
CA THR A 277 -13.80 -1.99 -6.32
C THR A 277 -12.70 -3.03 -6.10
N PHE A 278 -12.48 -3.49 -4.87
CA PHE A 278 -11.38 -4.38 -4.51
C PHE A 278 -11.16 -5.57 -5.45
N ASN A 279 -12.21 -6.33 -5.78
CA ASN A 279 -12.04 -7.54 -6.60
C ASN A 279 -11.73 -7.27 -8.09
N ARG A 280 -11.73 -6.01 -8.53
CA ARG A 280 -11.67 -5.66 -9.97
C ARG A 280 -10.69 -4.52 -10.30
N MET A 281 -10.49 -3.59 -9.38
CA MET A 281 -9.60 -2.45 -9.58
C MET A 281 -8.27 -2.75 -8.88
N PRO A 282 -7.12 -2.50 -9.52
CA PRO A 282 -5.84 -2.59 -8.85
C PRO A 282 -5.69 -1.54 -7.73
N SER A 283 -5.07 -1.92 -6.62
CA SER A 283 -4.86 -1.03 -5.47
C SER A 283 -3.82 0.07 -5.77
N GLU A 284 -3.78 1.12 -4.94
CA GLU A 284 -2.90 2.27 -5.18
C GLU A 284 -1.40 1.89 -5.19
N ASN A 285 -0.97 0.99 -4.33
CA ASN A 285 0.40 0.47 -4.27
C ASN A 285 0.83 -0.33 -5.52
N GLU A 286 -0.12 -0.92 -6.27
CA GLU A 286 0.22 -1.77 -7.42
C GLU A 286 0.91 -1.01 -8.55
N MET A 287 0.56 0.27 -8.76
CA MET A 287 1.25 1.13 -9.71
C MET A 287 2.73 1.31 -9.34
N PHE A 288 3.02 1.48 -8.04
CA PHE A 288 4.38 1.63 -7.55
C PHE A 288 5.18 0.34 -7.67
N TYR A 289 4.66 -0.78 -7.16
CA TYR A 289 5.40 -2.04 -7.15
C TYR A 289 5.51 -2.71 -8.52
N SER A 290 4.52 -2.56 -9.41
CA SER A 290 4.54 -3.26 -10.71
C SER A 290 5.25 -2.49 -11.82
N MET A 291 5.42 -1.18 -11.66
CA MET A 291 6.03 -0.30 -12.68
C MET A 291 7.16 0.52 -12.10
N THR A 292 6.89 1.39 -11.12
CA THR A 292 7.88 2.35 -10.62
C THR A 292 9.10 1.68 -10.00
N GLN A 293 8.93 0.67 -9.15
CA GLN A 293 10.04 -0.07 -8.53
C GLN A 293 10.91 -0.78 -9.58
N ARG A 294 10.31 -1.35 -10.64
CA ARG A 294 11.05 -1.92 -11.78
C ARG A 294 11.77 -0.86 -12.62
N GLY A 295 11.21 0.34 -12.70
CA GLY A 295 11.86 1.50 -13.29
C GLY A 295 13.07 1.95 -12.48
N LEU A 296 12.91 2.07 -11.16
CA LEU A 296 13.98 2.41 -10.22
C LEU A 296 15.09 1.35 -10.20
N ASP A 297 14.73 0.07 -10.28
CA ASP A 297 15.65 -1.08 -10.38
C ASP A 297 16.60 -0.95 -11.59
N LYS A 298 16.10 -0.47 -12.74
CA LYS A 298 16.93 -0.16 -13.92
C LYS A 298 18.09 0.78 -13.59
N TRP A 299 17.84 1.71 -12.68
CA TRP A 299 18.72 2.80 -12.34
C TRP A 299 19.50 2.57 -11.04
N ASP A 300 19.44 1.35 -10.48
CA ASP A 300 20.02 0.99 -9.18
C ASP A 300 19.55 1.93 -8.06
N ALA A 301 18.25 2.24 -8.07
CA ALA A 301 17.61 3.16 -7.14
C ALA A 301 16.37 2.55 -6.47
N SER A 302 16.19 1.23 -6.57
CA SER A 302 15.15 0.52 -5.82
C SER A 302 15.49 0.58 -4.34
N PHE A 303 14.61 1.14 -3.53
CA PHE A 303 14.88 1.37 -2.12
C PHE A 303 14.07 0.44 -1.23
N PHE A 304 14.53 0.29 0.01
CA PHE A 304 13.90 -0.52 1.03
C PHE A 304 12.58 0.10 1.47
N CYS A 305 11.49 -0.66 1.38
CA CYS A 305 10.13 -0.25 1.72
C CYS A 305 9.68 -0.75 3.11
N GLY A 306 10.63 -0.98 4.03
CA GLY A 306 10.35 -1.31 5.43
C GLY A 306 10.01 -2.77 5.70
N SER A 307 9.60 -3.54 4.69
CA SER A 307 9.21 -4.94 4.83
C SER A 307 9.34 -5.70 3.51
N ALA A 308 9.29 -7.02 3.56
CA ALA A 308 9.44 -7.92 2.43
C ALA A 308 10.73 -7.66 1.66
N ALA A 309 11.82 -7.54 2.42
CA ALA A 309 13.12 -7.18 1.89
C ALA A 309 14.24 -7.90 2.63
N LEU A 310 15.25 -8.31 1.86
CA LEU A 310 16.48 -8.88 2.37
C LEU A 310 17.56 -7.80 2.33
N LEU A 311 18.31 -7.67 3.41
CA LEU A 311 19.40 -6.72 3.55
C LEU A 311 20.70 -7.42 3.92
N ARG A 312 21.81 -7.06 3.29
CA ARG A 312 23.12 -7.59 3.67
C ARG A 312 23.52 -7.04 5.03
N ARG A 313 23.72 -7.92 6.02
CA ARG A 313 24.03 -7.52 7.40
C ARG A 313 25.34 -6.74 7.47
N SER A 314 26.39 -7.16 6.76
CA SER A 314 27.67 -6.45 6.76
C SER A 314 27.55 -5.02 6.25
N ALA A 315 26.72 -4.78 5.23
CA ALA A 315 26.44 -3.46 4.70
C ALA A 315 25.69 -2.60 5.73
N LEU A 316 24.68 -3.17 6.41
CA LEU A 316 23.99 -2.49 7.52
C LEU A 316 24.96 -2.10 8.64
N MET A 317 25.84 -3.02 9.06
CA MET A 317 26.83 -2.74 10.11
C MET A 317 27.79 -1.62 9.70
N GLU A 318 28.23 -1.58 8.45
CA GLU A 318 29.05 -0.48 7.92
C GLU A 318 28.30 0.87 7.94
N ALA A 319 26.98 0.83 7.74
CA ALA A 319 26.10 2.01 7.79
C ALA A 319 25.89 2.54 9.22
N GLY A 320 26.19 1.75 10.25
CA GLY A 320 25.80 2.01 11.64
C GLY A 320 24.42 1.46 12.01
N GLY A 321 23.93 0.46 11.28
CA GLY A 321 22.60 -0.13 11.43
C GLY A 321 21.53 0.50 10.53
N PHE A 322 20.27 0.24 10.87
CA PHE A 322 19.11 0.95 10.30
C PHE A 322 19.13 2.42 10.77
N SER A 323 18.90 3.35 9.85
CA SER A 323 18.86 4.77 10.16
C SER A 323 17.68 5.13 11.08
N GLY A 324 17.79 6.17 11.90
CA GLY A 324 16.73 6.59 12.82
C GLY A 324 16.54 8.10 12.90
N VAL A 325 17.02 8.85 11.89
CA VAL A 325 16.96 10.32 11.87
C VAL A 325 15.61 10.80 11.36
N THR A 326 15.07 10.13 10.34
CA THR A 326 13.73 10.41 9.80
C THR A 326 12.73 9.34 10.25
N ILE A 327 11.43 9.61 10.10
CA ILE A 327 10.37 8.63 10.45
C ILE A 327 10.18 7.53 9.40
N THR A 328 10.92 7.57 8.29
CA THR A 328 10.97 6.54 7.24
C THR A 328 12.38 5.99 7.20
N GLU A 329 12.73 5.21 8.23
CA GLU A 329 14.06 4.62 8.42
C GLU A 329 14.51 3.79 7.23
N ASP A 330 13.55 3.20 6.54
CA ASP A 330 13.70 2.22 5.50
C ASP A 330 14.33 2.83 4.23
N CYS A 331 13.64 3.81 3.65
CA CYS A 331 14.11 4.56 2.50
C CYS A 331 15.40 5.32 2.84
N GLU A 332 15.51 5.85 4.07
CA GLU A 332 16.71 6.54 4.54
C GLU A 332 17.93 5.59 4.59
N THR A 333 17.77 4.38 5.11
CA THR A 333 18.85 3.38 5.17
C THR A 333 19.31 3.00 3.76
N ALA A 334 18.37 2.77 2.84
CA ALA A 334 18.70 2.48 1.45
C ALA A 334 19.42 3.66 0.77
N PHE A 335 19.01 4.89 1.05
CA PHE A 335 19.63 6.10 0.52
C PHE A 335 21.10 6.23 0.94
N GLU A 336 21.39 5.99 2.22
CA GLU A 336 22.76 6.02 2.73
C GLU A 336 23.63 4.89 2.17
N LEU A 337 23.07 3.69 1.98
CA LEU A 337 23.81 2.56 1.41
C LEU A 337 24.11 2.71 -0.08
N HIS A 338 23.16 3.22 -0.88
CA HIS A 338 23.45 3.60 -2.26
C HIS A 338 24.51 4.69 -2.34
N ALA A 339 24.51 5.67 -1.42
CA ALA A 339 25.52 6.72 -1.38
C ALA A 339 26.92 6.18 -1.05
N ARG A 340 27.03 4.98 -0.47
CA ARG A 340 28.29 4.26 -0.22
C ARG A 340 28.71 3.35 -1.39
N GLY A 341 27.95 3.34 -2.48
CA GLY A 341 28.23 2.54 -3.67
C GLY A 341 27.80 1.08 -3.57
N TYR A 342 26.91 0.74 -2.64
CA TYR A 342 26.18 -0.52 -2.69
C TYR A 342 25.06 -0.46 -3.73
N SER A 343 24.64 -1.62 -4.21
CA SER A 343 23.56 -1.77 -5.20
C SER A 343 22.33 -2.46 -4.62
N SER A 344 21.18 -2.26 -5.26
CA SER A 344 19.89 -2.85 -4.90
C SER A 344 19.27 -3.58 -6.09
N ILE A 345 18.34 -4.48 -5.80
CA ILE A 345 17.45 -5.06 -6.81
C ILE A 345 16.00 -5.09 -6.36
N PHE A 346 15.11 -5.09 -7.35
CA PHE A 346 13.69 -5.39 -7.16
C PHE A 346 13.29 -6.71 -7.82
N VAL A 347 12.66 -7.60 -7.06
CA VAL A 347 12.11 -8.88 -7.55
C VAL A 347 10.59 -8.76 -7.62
N ASP A 348 10.05 -8.54 -8.82
CA ASP A 348 8.60 -8.39 -9.07
C ASP A 348 7.84 -9.73 -8.99
N LYS A 349 7.83 -10.32 -7.79
CA LYS A 349 7.05 -11.52 -7.46
C LYS A 349 6.25 -11.27 -6.16
N PRO A 350 4.95 -11.62 -6.14
CA PRO A 350 4.11 -11.43 -4.96
C PRO A 350 4.40 -12.50 -3.91
N LEU A 351 5.44 -12.30 -3.10
CA LEU A 351 5.97 -13.30 -2.17
C LEU A 351 5.50 -13.10 -0.72
N ILE A 352 4.67 -12.09 -0.45
CA ILE A 352 4.05 -11.83 0.85
C ILE A 352 2.59 -11.47 0.68
N ALA A 353 1.80 -11.75 1.71
CA ALA A 353 0.44 -11.26 1.88
C ALA A 353 0.36 -10.36 3.12
N GLY A 354 0.07 -9.09 2.90
CA GLY A 354 -0.04 -8.03 3.91
C GLY A 354 -1.47 -7.59 4.22
N LEU A 355 -1.61 -6.67 5.17
CA LEU A 355 -2.87 -5.98 5.49
C LEU A 355 -2.79 -4.46 5.27
N GLN A 356 -3.87 -3.86 4.77
CA GLN A 356 -4.04 -2.40 4.62
C GLN A 356 -4.82 -1.78 5.78
N PRO A 357 -4.68 -0.46 6.03
CA PRO A 357 -5.53 0.26 6.98
C PRO A 357 -7.02 0.12 6.63
N GLU A 358 -7.85 -0.19 7.63
CA GLU A 358 -9.29 -0.46 7.42
C GLU A 358 -10.15 0.80 7.31
N THR A 359 -9.73 1.91 7.93
CA THR A 359 -10.47 3.17 7.96
C THR A 359 -9.78 4.27 7.14
N PHE A 360 -10.55 5.17 6.54
CA PHE A 360 -10.05 6.32 5.80
C PHE A 360 -9.12 7.19 6.65
N ALA A 361 -9.45 7.37 7.95
CA ALA A 361 -8.60 8.12 8.88
C ALA A 361 -7.24 7.45 9.11
N SER A 362 -7.21 6.14 9.35
CA SER A 362 -5.95 5.40 9.51
C SER A 362 -5.14 5.34 8.21
N PHE A 363 -5.80 5.24 7.06
CA PHE A 363 -5.17 5.36 5.74
C PHE A 363 -4.51 6.73 5.55
N VAL A 364 -5.23 7.84 5.76
CA VAL A 364 -4.67 9.19 5.67
C VAL A 364 -3.52 9.36 6.67
N GLY A 365 -3.66 8.87 7.90
CA GLY A 365 -2.61 8.90 8.93
C GLY A 365 -1.33 8.19 8.48
N GLN A 366 -1.44 7.03 7.83
CA GLN A 366 -0.30 6.32 7.26
C GLN A 366 0.38 7.16 6.15
N ARG A 367 -0.39 7.75 5.23
CA ARG A 367 0.16 8.55 4.12
C ARG A 367 0.77 9.87 4.57
N VAL A 368 0.23 10.48 5.62
CA VAL A 368 0.86 11.63 6.29
C VAL A 368 2.26 11.26 6.78
N ARG A 369 2.45 10.09 7.41
CA ARG A 369 3.78 9.64 7.86
C ARG A 369 4.75 9.44 6.70
N TRP A 370 4.31 8.78 5.63
CA TRP A 370 5.17 8.55 4.47
C TRP A 370 5.58 9.86 3.79
N CYS A 371 4.63 10.78 3.61
CA CYS A 371 4.88 12.13 3.10
C CYS A 371 5.92 12.86 3.96
N GLN A 372 5.72 12.86 5.29
CA GLN A 372 6.62 13.55 6.20
C GLN A 372 8.03 12.97 6.18
N GLY A 373 8.19 11.65 6.24
CA GLY A 373 9.49 11.00 6.21
C GLY A 373 10.25 11.23 4.91
N MET A 374 9.57 11.12 3.76
CA MET A 374 10.19 11.37 2.46
C MET A 374 10.65 12.82 2.31
N LEU A 375 9.87 13.79 2.80
CA LEU A 375 10.28 15.20 2.83
C LEU A 375 11.38 15.48 3.85
N GLN A 376 11.39 14.79 4.99
CA GLN A 376 12.50 14.87 5.94
C GLN A 376 13.81 14.41 5.30
N ILE A 377 13.81 13.28 4.56
CA ILE A 377 15.01 12.84 3.82
C ILE A 377 15.40 13.91 2.80
N MET A 378 14.45 14.43 2.04
CA MET A 378 14.72 15.46 1.03
C MET A 378 15.39 16.70 1.62
N VAL A 379 14.89 17.21 2.74
CA VAL A 379 15.38 18.45 3.38
C VAL A 379 16.65 18.20 4.19
N LEU A 380 16.71 17.14 5.00
CA LEU A 380 17.81 16.89 5.93
C LEU A 380 19.02 16.23 5.24
N LYS A 381 18.81 15.45 4.18
CA LYS A 381 19.87 14.68 3.50
C LYS A 381 20.22 15.22 2.12
N ASN A 382 19.35 16.03 1.52
CA ASN A 382 19.55 16.70 0.25
C ASN A 382 20.08 15.78 -0.88
N PRO A 383 19.20 14.92 -1.45
CA PRO A 383 19.57 13.95 -2.49
C PRO A 383 20.28 14.56 -3.70
N ALA A 384 19.91 15.78 -4.09
CA ALA A 384 20.47 16.44 -5.28
C ALA A 384 21.99 16.65 -5.18
N PHE A 385 22.49 16.91 -3.96
CA PHE A 385 23.90 17.20 -3.71
C PHE A 385 24.63 16.12 -2.92
N LYS A 386 23.95 15.03 -2.53
CA LYS A 386 24.57 13.90 -1.84
C LYS A 386 25.72 13.31 -2.67
N LYS A 387 26.91 13.23 -2.06
CA LYS A 387 28.10 12.59 -2.65
C LYS A 387 27.92 11.07 -2.67
N GLY A 388 28.54 10.42 -3.65
CA GLY A 388 28.51 8.96 -3.83
C GLY A 388 27.29 8.41 -4.58
N LEU A 389 26.16 9.14 -4.63
CA LEU A 389 25.06 8.82 -5.52
C LEU A 389 25.36 9.22 -6.96
N ARG A 390 25.06 8.33 -7.91
CA ARG A 390 25.12 8.62 -9.35
C ARG A 390 24.01 9.62 -9.72
N PRO A 391 24.19 10.49 -10.74
CA PRO A 391 23.17 11.45 -11.14
C PRO A 391 21.77 10.84 -11.38
N ILE A 392 21.71 9.64 -11.96
CA ILE A 392 20.45 8.95 -12.20
C ILE A 392 19.80 8.39 -10.91
N GLN A 393 20.60 7.98 -9.91
CA GLN A 393 20.08 7.57 -8.60
C GLN A 393 19.53 8.77 -7.85
N LYS A 394 20.19 9.94 -7.95
CA LYS A 394 19.67 11.19 -7.38
C LYS A 394 18.30 11.51 -7.97
N LEU A 395 18.13 11.37 -9.29
CA LEU A 395 16.84 11.53 -9.96
C LEU A 395 15.80 10.51 -9.46
N GLY A 396 16.18 9.25 -9.27
CA GLY A 396 15.29 8.22 -8.72
C GLY A 396 14.78 8.56 -7.31
N TYR A 397 15.67 8.96 -6.40
CA TYR A 397 15.29 9.40 -5.06
C TYR A 397 14.47 10.68 -5.06
N LEU A 398 14.88 11.68 -5.86
CA LEU A 398 14.11 12.91 -6.02
C LEU A 398 12.72 12.60 -6.57
N SER A 399 12.58 11.69 -7.54
CA SER A 399 11.27 11.26 -8.06
C SER A 399 10.32 10.84 -6.95
N SER A 400 10.79 9.97 -6.05
CA SER A 400 9.97 9.45 -4.95
C SER A 400 9.68 10.50 -3.89
N MET A 401 10.59 11.43 -3.63
CA MET A 401 10.42 12.49 -2.63
C MET A 401 9.56 13.65 -3.15
N THR A 402 9.83 14.13 -4.36
CA THR A 402 9.11 15.26 -4.93
C THR A 402 7.68 14.91 -5.29
N PHE A 403 7.37 13.63 -5.58
CA PHE A 403 6.00 13.15 -5.77
C PHE A 403 5.05 13.62 -4.64
N TRP A 404 5.51 13.63 -3.40
CA TRP A 404 4.71 14.00 -2.23
C TRP A 404 4.27 15.46 -2.18
N PHE A 405 4.69 16.30 -3.13
CA PHE A 405 4.15 17.64 -3.32
C PHE A 405 2.84 17.67 -4.13
N PHE A 406 2.32 16.53 -4.60
CA PHE A 406 1.03 16.43 -5.31
C PHE A 406 -0.16 17.15 -4.62
N PRO A 407 -0.24 17.31 -3.28
CA PRO A 407 -1.35 18.01 -2.66
C PRO A 407 -1.53 19.44 -3.16
N PHE A 408 -0.45 20.18 -3.42
CA PHE A 408 -0.52 21.56 -3.86
C PHE A 408 -1.13 21.74 -5.26
N PRO A 409 -0.60 21.15 -6.34
CA PRO A 409 -1.21 21.27 -7.66
C PRO A 409 -2.63 20.70 -7.68
N ARG A 410 -2.90 19.61 -6.95
CA ARG A 410 -4.23 19.00 -6.89
C ARG A 410 -5.27 19.98 -6.33
N LEU A 411 -4.97 20.65 -5.21
CA LEU A 411 -5.86 21.64 -4.62
C LEU A 411 -5.95 22.92 -5.47
N ILE A 412 -4.85 23.35 -6.09
CA ILE A 412 -4.86 24.48 -7.03
C ILE A 412 -5.80 24.18 -8.20
N PHE A 413 -5.71 23.00 -8.84
CA PHE A 413 -6.59 22.63 -9.95
C PHE A 413 -8.05 22.50 -9.55
N MET A 414 -8.32 22.03 -8.32
CA MET A 414 -9.68 21.98 -7.79
C MET A 414 -10.30 23.37 -7.66
N LEU A 415 -9.53 24.36 -7.19
CA LEU A 415 -10.03 25.69 -6.84
C LEU A 415 -9.88 26.73 -7.96
N ALA A 416 -8.94 26.54 -8.90
CA ALA A 416 -8.62 27.52 -9.94
C ALA A 416 -9.82 27.98 -10.78
N PRO A 417 -10.77 27.11 -11.20
CA PRO A 417 -11.95 27.55 -11.95
C PRO A 417 -12.82 28.57 -11.20
N LEU A 418 -12.86 28.51 -9.87
CA LEU A 418 -13.69 29.38 -9.04
C LEU A 418 -13.24 30.84 -9.08
N ALA A 419 -11.94 31.09 -9.33
CA ALA A 419 -11.39 32.45 -9.43
C ALA A 419 -12.09 33.24 -10.56
N TYR A 420 -12.26 32.61 -11.72
CA TYR A 420 -12.97 33.23 -12.84
C TYR A 420 -14.49 33.21 -12.64
N ILE A 421 -15.05 32.08 -12.22
CA ILE A 421 -16.50 31.91 -12.10
C ILE A 421 -17.11 32.90 -11.10
N LEU A 422 -16.48 33.08 -9.93
CA LEU A 422 -17.04 33.87 -8.83
C LEU A 422 -16.54 35.32 -8.82
N PHE A 423 -15.31 35.57 -9.28
CA PHE A 423 -14.65 36.87 -9.12
C PHE A 423 -14.21 37.50 -10.45
N ASP A 424 -14.50 36.85 -11.59
CA ASP A 424 -14.09 37.28 -12.93
C ASP A 424 -12.56 37.45 -13.11
N VAL A 425 -11.76 36.81 -12.24
CA VAL A 425 -10.30 36.87 -12.32
C VAL A 425 -9.81 36.00 -13.47
N LYS A 426 -9.24 36.63 -14.50
CA LYS A 426 -8.73 35.94 -15.69
C LYS A 426 -7.31 35.42 -15.44
N ILE A 427 -7.23 34.15 -15.08
CA ILE A 427 -5.95 33.45 -14.76
C ILE A 427 -5.32 32.76 -15.99
N PHE A 428 -6.05 32.73 -17.10
CA PHE A 428 -5.71 32.04 -18.33
C PHE A 428 -6.27 32.81 -19.53
N VAL A 429 -5.42 33.27 -20.43
CA VAL A 429 -5.82 34.02 -21.63
C VAL A 429 -5.75 33.09 -22.84
N SER A 430 -6.92 32.74 -23.40
CA SER A 430 -7.03 31.89 -24.60
C SER A 430 -8.44 31.98 -25.15
N ASN A 431 -8.57 31.74 -26.46
CA ASN A 431 -9.89 31.49 -27.09
C ASN A 431 -10.20 29.98 -27.16
N VAL A 432 -11.38 29.64 -27.69
CA VAL A 432 -11.87 28.26 -27.81
C VAL A 432 -11.02 27.43 -28.77
N ASP A 433 -10.63 27.99 -29.91
CA ASP A 433 -9.86 27.27 -30.93
C ASP A 433 -8.47 26.90 -30.39
N GLU A 434 -7.83 27.84 -29.67
CA GLU A 434 -6.57 27.59 -28.97
C GLU A 434 -6.72 26.54 -27.86
N ALA A 435 -7.80 26.61 -27.07
CA ALA A 435 -8.07 25.63 -26.02
C ALA A 435 -8.27 24.22 -26.60
N VAL A 436 -8.92 24.08 -27.76
CA VAL A 436 -9.05 22.80 -28.45
C VAL A 436 -7.70 22.35 -29.01
N ALA A 437 -6.99 23.22 -29.75
CA ALA A 437 -5.74 22.88 -30.42
C ALA A 437 -4.60 22.51 -29.45
N PHE A 438 -4.51 23.19 -28.30
CA PHE A 438 -3.46 22.98 -27.31
C PHE A 438 -3.93 22.20 -26.10
N THR A 439 -4.90 22.72 -25.33
CA THR A 439 -5.30 22.13 -24.04
C THR A 439 -5.98 20.76 -24.21
N ALA A 440 -6.96 20.63 -25.10
CA ALA A 440 -7.68 19.37 -25.28
C ALA A 440 -6.78 18.27 -25.87
N THR A 441 -5.97 18.60 -26.88
CA THR A 441 -5.05 17.61 -27.47
C THR A 441 -3.95 17.18 -26.50
N TYR A 442 -3.44 18.11 -25.67
CA TYR A 442 -2.54 17.79 -24.56
C TYR A 442 -3.19 16.84 -23.55
N MET A 443 -4.41 17.15 -23.09
CA MET A 443 -5.13 16.29 -22.14
C MET A 443 -5.36 14.89 -22.70
N ILE A 444 -5.80 14.78 -23.96
CA ILE A 444 -5.98 13.49 -24.62
C ILE A 444 -4.66 12.72 -24.68
N SER A 445 -3.58 13.36 -25.14
CA SER A 445 -2.26 12.73 -25.23
C SER A 445 -1.74 12.27 -23.86
N ASN A 446 -1.93 13.08 -22.82
CA ASN A 446 -1.49 12.78 -21.46
C ASN A 446 -2.28 11.61 -20.85
N VAL A 447 -3.61 11.59 -21.01
CA VAL A 447 -4.45 10.48 -20.54
C VAL A 447 -4.13 9.19 -21.30
N MET A 448 -3.91 9.28 -22.62
CA MET A 448 -3.45 8.15 -23.43
C MET A 448 -2.10 7.62 -22.92
N LEU A 449 -1.14 8.51 -22.66
CA LEU A 449 0.18 8.17 -22.16
C LEU A 449 0.13 7.44 -20.81
N GLN A 450 -0.64 7.98 -19.86
CA GLN A 450 -0.83 7.34 -18.56
C GLN A 450 -1.49 5.97 -18.70
N ASN A 451 -2.52 5.85 -19.53
CA ASN A 451 -3.24 4.58 -19.72
C ASN A 451 -2.41 3.55 -20.50
N TYR A 452 -1.54 3.98 -21.43
CA TYR A 452 -0.56 3.12 -22.09
C TYR A 452 0.48 2.56 -21.10
N MET A 453 0.98 3.40 -20.18
CA MET A 453 2.00 2.99 -19.21
C MET A 453 1.43 2.19 -18.03
N PHE A 454 0.27 2.59 -17.51
CA PHE A 454 -0.25 2.13 -16.23
C PHE A 454 -1.65 1.51 -16.31
N GLY A 455 -2.30 1.47 -17.47
CA GLY A 455 -3.73 1.12 -17.58
C GLY A 455 -4.12 -0.29 -17.10
N THR A 456 -3.16 -1.19 -16.89
CA THR A 456 -3.36 -2.51 -16.25
C THR A 456 -3.30 -2.47 -14.73
N VAL A 457 -2.68 -1.45 -14.14
CA VAL A 457 -2.43 -1.32 -12.67
C VAL A 457 -3.01 -0.03 -12.09
N ARG A 458 -3.60 0.82 -12.92
CA ARG A 458 -4.25 2.06 -12.51
C ARG A 458 -5.33 2.44 -13.51
N TRP A 459 -6.56 2.54 -13.04
CA TRP A 459 -7.67 3.00 -13.87
C TRP A 459 -7.62 4.52 -14.08
N PRO A 460 -8.18 5.03 -15.20
CA PRO A 460 -8.29 6.48 -15.45
C PRO A 460 -8.96 7.22 -14.28
N TRP A 461 -8.46 8.42 -13.95
CA TRP A 461 -8.97 9.32 -12.90
C TRP A 461 -8.81 8.84 -11.46
N VAL A 462 -8.40 7.59 -11.25
CA VAL A 462 -8.25 7.03 -9.90
C VAL A 462 -7.01 7.61 -9.22
N SER A 463 -5.93 7.89 -9.95
CA SER A 463 -4.75 8.58 -9.38
C SER A 463 -5.14 9.95 -8.82
N GLU A 464 -5.88 10.72 -9.61
CA GLU A 464 -6.40 12.03 -9.27
C GLU A 464 -7.30 11.97 -8.02
N LEU A 465 -8.13 10.94 -7.91
CA LEU A 465 -8.98 10.69 -6.74
C LEU A 465 -8.15 10.42 -5.49
N TYR A 466 -7.19 9.49 -5.54
CA TYR A 466 -6.31 9.20 -4.40
C TYR A 466 -5.55 10.45 -3.97
N GLU A 467 -5.00 11.20 -4.92
CA GLU A 467 -4.27 12.44 -4.66
C GLU A 467 -5.18 13.53 -4.09
N TYR A 468 -6.43 13.63 -4.54
CA TYR A 468 -7.38 14.59 -3.98
C TYR A 468 -7.76 14.22 -2.54
N CYS A 469 -8.16 12.97 -2.30
CA CYS A 469 -8.50 12.46 -0.97
C CYS A 469 -7.36 12.64 0.04
N GLN A 470 -6.12 12.38 -0.36
CA GLN A 470 -4.95 12.55 0.50
C GLN A 470 -4.54 14.03 0.62
N GLY A 471 -4.63 14.79 -0.48
CA GLY A 471 -4.08 16.14 -0.59
C GLY A 471 -4.68 17.15 0.38
N VAL A 472 -5.97 16.99 0.70
CA VAL A 472 -6.66 17.81 1.70
C VAL A 472 -5.92 17.81 3.05
N PHE A 473 -5.35 16.68 3.47
CA PHE A 473 -4.69 16.53 4.77
C PHE A 473 -3.17 16.60 4.70
N LEU A 474 -2.58 16.09 3.62
CA LEU A 474 -1.12 16.04 3.47
C LEU A 474 -0.51 17.43 3.29
N SER A 475 -1.26 18.42 2.77
CA SER A 475 -0.78 19.81 2.63
C SER A 475 -0.23 20.38 3.96
N LYS A 476 -0.93 20.17 5.08
CA LYS A 476 -0.49 20.56 6.43
C LYS A 476 0.78 19.81 6.85
N ALA A 477 0.89 18.53 6.50
CA ALA A 477 2.04 17.71 6.82
C ALA A 477 3.30 18.19 6.10
N ILE A 478 3.18 18.59 4.83
CA ILE A 478 4.26 19.16 4.03
C ILE A 478 4.77 20.47 4.66
N VAL A 479 3.85 21.42 4.93
CA VAL A 479 4.20 22.71 5.54
C VAL A 479 4.90 22.51 6.89
N SER A 480 4.41 21.57 7.71
CA SER A 480 5.02 21.23 9.00
C SER A 480 6.49 20.81 8.87
N VAL A 481 6.82 19.94 7.90
CA VAL A 481 8.21 19.49 7.67
C VAL A 481 9.08 20.61 7.12
N LEU A 482 8.57 21.40 6.17
CA LEU A 482 9.34 22.51 5.58
C LEU A 482 9.67 23.58 6.62
N MET A 483 8.78 23.84 7.59
CA MET A 483 9.03 24.78 8.68
C MET A 483 9.95 24.20 9.76
N ASN A 484 9.75 22.96 10.17
CA ASN A 484 10.61 22.30 11.14
C ASN A 484 10.71 20.79 10.87
N PRO A 485 11.75 20.35 10.14
CA PRO A 485 11.85 18.96 9.67
C PRO A 485 12.06 17.96 10.82
N ARG A 486 12.51 18.38 12.01
CA ARG A 486 12.73 17.46 13.14
C ARG A 486 11.54 17.33 14.09
N LYS A 487 10.51 18.17 13.95
CA LYS A 487 9.35 18.19 14.84
C LYS A 487 8.37 17.02 14.64
N PRO A 488 8.07 16.56 13.40
CA PRO A 488 7.14 15.45 13.21
C PRO A 488 7.63 14.17 13.88
N THR A 489 6.81 13.60 14.75
CA THR A 489 7.10 12.36 15.47
C THR A 489 6.17 11.23 15.05
N PHE A 490 6.65 10.01 15.22
CA PHE A 490 5.90 8.80 14.94
C PHE A 490 4.90 8.49 16.08
N ASN A 491 3.61 8.42 15.76
CA ASN A 491 2.60 7.78 16.60
C ASN A 491 2.17 6.47 15.94
N VAL A 492 2.11 5.40 16.72
CA VAL A 492 1.68 4.08 16.25
C VAL A 492 0.23 4.18 15.77
N THR A 493 -0.01 3.76 14.54
CA THR A 493 -1.36 3.69 13.98
C THR A 493 -2.05 2.45 14.56
N ALA A 494 -3.25 2.59 15.10
CA ALA A 494 -4.04 1.43 15.51
C ALA A 494 -4.30 0.52 14.29
N LYS A 495 -3.96 -0.76 14.41
CA LYS A 495 -4.28 -1.81 13.42
C LYS A 495 -5.43 -2.66 14.01
N GLY A 496 -6.32 -3.19 13.16
CA GLY A 496 -7.43 -4.05 13.59
C GLY A 496 -8.70 -3.33 14.08
N LEU A 497 -8.94 -2.11 13.62
CA LEU A 497 -10.21 -1.40 13.89
C LEU A 497 -11.29 -1.92 12.93
N THR A 498 -12.17 -2.79 13.43
CA THR A 498 -13.30 -3.29 12.65
C THR A 498 -14.37 -2.21 12.48
N LEU A 499 -14.97 -2.17 11.30
CA LEU A 499 -16.10 -1.29 11.01
C LEU A 499 -17.39 -2.08 11.05
N ASP A 500 -18.09 -2.02 12.19
CA ASP A 500 -19.33 -2.77 12.41
C ASP A 500 -20.55 -2.13 11.72
N ASN A 501 -20.44 -0.85 11.34
CA ASN A 501 -21.54 -0.07 10.78
C ASN A 501 -21.08 0.84 9.63
N ASP A 502 -22.02 1.15 8.75
CA ASP A 502 -21.86 2.21 7.74
C ASP A 502 -21.90 3.59 8.42
N HIS A 503 -20.90 4.44 8.21
CA HIS A 503 -20.88 5.80 8.76
C HIS A 503 -20.03 6.76 7.90
N LEU A 504 -20.07 8.05 8.23
CA LEU A 504 -19.12 9.01 7.65
C LEU A 504 -17.81 8.99 8.43
N SER A 505 -16.69 9.00 7.71
CA SER A 505 -15.38 9.21 8.34
C SER A 505 -15.37 10.53 9.12
N GLU A 506 -14.66 10.56 10.25
CA GLU A 506 -14.39 11.80 11.01
C GLU A 506 -13.70 12.88 10.16
N LEU A 507 -13.04 12.49 9.07
CA LEU A 507 -12.37 13.36 8.12
C LEU A 507 -13.26 13.79 6.93
N ALA A 508 -14.58 13.51 6.95
CA ALA A 508 -15.44 13.74 5.79
C ALA A 508 -15.77 15.23 5.53
N TRP A 509 -15.82 16.07 6.57
CA TRP A 509 -16.34 17.45 6.46
C TRP A 509 -15.66 18.36 5.42
N PRO A 510 -14.31 18.37 5.29
CA PRO A 510 -13.65 19.14 4.25
C PRO A 510 -14.13 18.78 2.84
N PHE A 511 -14.48 17.52 2.57
CA PHE A 511 -14.96 17.09 1.25
C PHE A 511 -16.37 17.59 0.95
N PHE A 512 -17.25 17.64 1.96
CA PHE A 512 -18.56 18.28 1.80
C PHE A 512 -18.43 19.76 1.50
N ALA A 513 -17.55 20.48 2.21
CA ALA A 513 -17.32 21.89 1.98
C ALA A 513 -16.80 22.18 0.55
N ILE A 514 -15.81 21.42 0.08
CA ILE A 514 -15.27 21.55 -1.27
C ILE A 514 -16.33 21.16 -2.33
N TYR A 515 -17.08 20.08 -2.10
CA TYR A 515 -18.16 19.67 -3.01
C TYR A 515 -19.23 20.76 -3.16
N LEU A 516 -19.71 21.33 -2.03
CA LEU A 516 -20.70 22.41 -2.06
C LEU A 516 -20.15 23.67 -2.75
N MET A 517 -18.89 24.03 -2.50
CA MET A 517 -18.24 25.15 -3.16
C MET A 517 -18.19 24.97 -4.69
N LEU A 518 -17.82 23.77 -5.16
CA LEU A 518 -17.77 23.44 -6.59
C LEU A 518 -19.16 23.32 -7.21
N LEU A 519 -20.15 22.86 -6.45
CA LEU A 519 -21.55 22.83 -6.87
C LEU A 519 -22.06 24.24 -7.10
N THR A 520 -21.85 25.15 -6.13
CA THR A 520 -22.16 26.57 -6.27
C THR A 520 -21.44 27.17 -7.48
N GLY A 521 -20.15 26.88 -7.66
CA GLY A 521 -19.40 27.28 -8.85
C GLY A 521 -20.04 26.81 -10.15
N THR A 522 -20.51 25.56 -10.23
CA THR A 522 -21.15 25.02 -11.43
C THR A 522 -22.48 25.72 -11.73
N LEU A 523 -23.29 25.98 -10.69
CA LEU A 523 -24.56 26.70 -10.80
C LEU A 523 -24.35 28.14 -11.25
N VAL A 524 -23.38 28.85 -10.67
CA VAL A 524 -23.02 30.22 -11.05
C VAL A 524 -22.48 30.26 -12.47
N ALA A 525 -21.58 29.35 -12.86
CA ALA A 525 -21.05 29.28 -14.22
C ALA A 525 -22.17 29.07 -15.25
N THR A 526 -23.12 28.19 -14.94
CA THR A 526 -24.29 27.93 -15.79
C THR A 526 -25.16 29.18 -15.91
N PHE A 527 -25.45 29.85 -14.80
CA PHE A 527 -26.22 31.09 -14.80
C PHE A 527 -25.55 32.18 -15.64
N ARG A 528 -24.26 32.45 -15.40
CA ARG A 528 -23.47 33.46 -16.12
C ARG A 528 -23.39 33.14 -17.62
N TYR A 529 -23.25 31.87 -17.99
CA TYR A 529 -23.23 31.45 -19.40
C TYR A 529 -24.51 31.83 -20.16
N PHE A 530 -25.68 31.72 -19.53
CA PHE A 530 -26.96 32.05 -20.17
C PHE A 530 -27.34 33.54 -20.07
N VAL A 531 -26.86 34.25 -19.05
CA VAL A 531 -27.30 35.62 -18.74
C VAL A 531 -26.33 36.70 -19.22
N GLU A 532 -25.02 36.43 -19.31
CA GLU A 532 -23.98 37.40 -19.67
C GLU A 532 -23.52 37.24 -21.14
N PRO A 533 -23.98 38.08 -22.08
CA PRO A 533 -23.53 38.03 -23.46
C PRO A 533 -22.03 38.41 -23.55
N GLY A 534 -21.21 37.58 -24.20
CA GLY A 534 -19.78 37.83 -24.43
C GLY A 534 -18.81 37.13 -23.47
N VAL A 535 -19.31 36.54 -22.37
CA VAL A 535 -18.50 35.75 -21.42
C VAL A 535 -18.57 34.24 -21.73
N SER A 536 -19.52 33.84 -22.57
CA SER A 536 -19.93 32.45 -22.86
C SER A 536 -18.80 31.52 -23.28
N ASN A 537 -17.89 31.94 -24.16
CA ASN A 537 -16.83 31.07 -24.69
C ASN A 537 -15.81 30.62 -23.62
N LEU A 538 -15.30 31.57 -22.82
CA LEU A 538 -14.38 31.25 -21.73
C LEU A 538 -15.10 30.59 -20.56
N MET A 539 -16.34 31.03 -20.27
CA MET A 539 -17.19 30.42 -19.24
C MET A 539 -17.48 28.95 -19.52
N MET A 540 -17.67 28.57 -20.79
CA MET A 540 -17.86 27.17 -21.18
C MET A 540 -16.65 26.31 -20.80
N ILE A 541 -15.43 26.75 -21.14
CA ILE A 541 -14.20 26.01 -20.85
C ILE A 541 -14.01 25.86 -19.33
N VAL A 542 -14.11 26.96 -18.60
CA VAL A 542 -13.92 26.97 -17.14
C VAL A 542 -15.03 26.19 -16.43
N GLY A 543 -16.27 26.30 -16.91
CA GLY A 543 -17.42 25.55 -16.41
C GLY A 543 -17.28 24.03 -16.59
N ILE A 544 -16.73 23.58 -17.72
CA ILE A 544 -16.41 22.16 -17.95
C ILE A 544 -15.37 21.66 -16.94
N TRP A 545 -14.29 22.42 -16.71
CA TRP A 545 -13.28 22.09 -15.70
C TRP A 545 -13.86 22.05 -14.29
N ASN A 546 -14.68 23.03 -13.92
CA ASN A 546 -15.34 23.06 -12.62
C ASN A 546 -16.30 21.88 -12.44
N THR A 547 -17.02 21.49 -13.51
CA THR A 547 -17.91 20.32 -13.50
C THR A 547 -17.11 19.03 -13.33
N PHE A 548 -15.97 18.89 -14.00
CA PHE A 548 -15.07 17.76 -13.78
C PHE A 548 -14.58 17.70 -12.33
N ASN A 549 -14.20 18.84 -11.74
CA ASN A 549 -13.82 18.91 -10.33
C ASN A 549 -14.98 18.57 -9.40
N LEU A 550 -16.21 18.98 -9.72
CA LEU A 550 -17.41 18.63 -8.97
C LEU A 550 -17.64 17.11 -8.97
N ILE A 551 -17.48 16.46 -10.13
CA ILE A 551 -17.56 15.00 -10.26
C ILE A 551 -16.49 14.34 -9.39
N MET A 552 -15.22 14.78 -9.48
CA MET A 552 -14.12 14.32 -8.64
C MET A 552 -14.43 14.45 -7.13
N ALA A 553 -14.94 15.61 -6.71
CA ALA A 553 -15.36 15.86 -5.34
C ALA A 553 -16.50 14.93 -4.92
N GLY A 554 -17.43 14.64 -5.83
CA GLY A 554 -18.54 13.72 -5.58
C GLY A 554 -18.08 12.28 -5.39
N VAL A 555 -17.12 11.80 -6.19
CA VAL A 555 -16.52 10.47 -5.98
C VAL A 555 -15.80 10.39 -4.64
N ALA A 556 -15.10 11.46 -4.24
CA ALA A 556 -14.42 11.52 -2.94
C ALA A 556 -15.39 11.46 -1.75
N LEU A 557 -16.59 12.04 -1.87
CA LEU A 557 -17.65 11.85 -0.86
C LEU A 557 -18.00 10.37 -0.68
N GLY A 558 -17.97 9.57 -1.76
CA GLY A 558 -18.09 8.12 -1.69
C GLY A 558 -16.91 7.46 -0.98
N ALA A 559 -15.69 7.92 -1.23
CA ALA A 559 -14.48 7.40 -0.61
C ALA A 559 -14.45 7.63 0.92
N VAL A 560 -15.01 8.74 1.42
CA VAL A 560 -15.11 9.04 2.87
C VAL A 560 -16.39 8.52 3.53
N SER A 561 -17.29 7.91 2.75
CA SER A 561 -18.50 7.24 3.23
C SER A 561 -18.19 5.77 3.52
N GLU A 562 -17.77 5.51 4.76
CA GLU A 562 -17.31 4.21 5.25
C GLU A 562 -18.41 3.16 5.17
N ARG A 563 -18.06 2.04 4.53
CA ARG A 563 -18.91 0.85 4.52
C ARG A 563 -18.49 -0.11 5.63
N LYS A 564 -19.49 -0.77 6.22
CA LYS A 564 -19.31 -1.89 7.14
C LYS A 564 -18.39 -2.94 6.51
N GLN A 565 -17.47 -3.47 7.32
CA GLN A 565 -16.61 -4.58 6.99
C GLN A 565 -16.79 -5.68 8.06
N PRO A 566 -17.67 -6.67 7.83
CA PRO A 566 -17.94 -7.72 8.82
C PRO A 566 -16.79 -8.73 8.92
N ASP A 567 -16.01 -8.92 7.85
CA ASP A 567 -14.89 -9.85 7.83
C ASP A 567 -13.69 -9.25 8.58
N ARG A 568 -13.45 -9.75 9.80
CA ARG A 568 -12.27 -9.41 10.61
C ARG A 568 -10.98 -10.00 10.06
N HIS A 569 -11.07 -11.12 9.34
CA HIS A 569 -9.93 -11.84 8.79
C HIS A 569 -10.06 -11.90 7.26
N PRO A 570 -9.19 -11.19 6.53
CA PRO A 570 -9.22 -11.21 5.08
C PRO A 570 -8.99 -12.61 4.53
N ARG A 571 -9.77 -12.96 3.49
CA ARG A 571 -9.74 -14.28 2.86
C ARG A 571 -8.87 -14.26 1.59
N LEU A 572 -8.07 -15.30 1.43
CA LEU A 572 -7.31 -15.59 0.22
C LEU A 572 -7.97 -16.76 -0.52
N THR A 573 -8.24 -16.58 -1.82
CA THR A 573 -8.69 -17.66 -2.68
C THR A 573 -7.52 -18.60 -2.99
N ILE A 574 -7.69 -19.87 -2.65
CA ILE A 574 -6.69 -20.93 -2.82
C ILE A 574 -7.32 -22.11 -3.57
N LYS A 575 -6.48 -23.03 -4.04
CA LYS A 575 -6.93 -24.31 -4.59
C LYS A 575 -6.18 -25.44 -3.90
N ARG A 576 -6.75 -25.95 -2.81
CA ARG A 576 -6.15 -27.00 -1.99
C ARG A 576 -7.18 -28.07 -1.69
N ASN A 577 -6.74 -29.31 -1.62
CA ASN A 577 -7.57 -30.43 -1.20
C ASN A 577 -7.27 -30.79 0.26
N GLY A 578 -8.25 -31.40 0.91
CA GLY A 578 -8.12 -31.91 2.26
C GLY A 578 -9.27 -32.81 2.64
N TRP A 579 -9.36 -33.09 3.93
CA TRP A 579 -10.37 -33.92 4.52
C TRP A 579 -10.91 -33.27 5.78
N LEU A 580 -12.23 -33.28 5.92
CA LEU A 580 -12.88 -33.01 7.19
C LEU A 580 -13.01 -34.31 7.96
N ASP A 581 -12.29 -34.39 9.07
CA ASP A 581 -12.32 -35.50 10.01
C ASP A 581 -13.33 -35.17 11.12
N PHE A 582 -14.46 -35.85 11.07
CA PHE A 582 -15.45 -35.93 12.15
C PHE A 582 -15.18 -37.20 12.96
N SER A 583 -15.67 -37.28 14.21
CA SER A 583 -15.31 -38.33 15.18
C SER A 583 -15.13 -39.73 14.57
N ASP A 584 -16.08 -40.20 13.75
CA ASP A 584 -16.04 -41.52 13.12
C ASP A 584 -16.10 -41.49 11.57
N GLN A 585 -16.03 -40.31 10.95
CA GLN A 585 -16.21 -40.15 9.50
C GLN A 585 -15.24 -39.14 8.90
N ARG A 586 -14.77 -39.42 7.69
CA ARG A 586 -13.86 -38.57 6.93
C ARG A 586 -14.49 -38.22 5.60
N VAL A 587 -14.54 -36.93 5.28
CA VAL A 587 -15.15 -36.42 4.04
C VAL A 587 -14.10 -35.67 3.23
N ALA A 588 -13.97 -36.00 1.95
CA ALA A 588 -13.07 -35.29 1.05
C ALA A 588 -13.62 -33.89 0.69
N VAL A 589 -12.75 -32.88 0.75
CA VAL A 589 -13.13 -31.49 0.48
C VAL A 589 -12.11 -30.74 -0.39
N GLU A 590 -12.60 -29.81 -1.19
CA GLU A 590 -11.80 -28.75 -1.80
C GLU A 590 -11.90 -27.49 -0.93
N ILE A 591 -10.78 -26.94 -0.47
CA ILE A 591 -10.71 -25.66 0.22
C ILE A 591 -10.59 -24.54 -0.83
N VAL A 592 -11.63 -23.70 -0.92
CA VAL A 592 -11.79 -22.68 -1.97
C VAL A 592 -11.22 -21.33 -1.54
N ASN A 593 -11.34 -20.99 -0.27
CA ASN A 593 -10.71 -19.81 0.32
C ASN A 593 -10.43 -20.01 1.81
N VAL A 594 -9.48 -19.24 2.33
CA VAL A 594 -9.01 -19.34 3.72
C VAL A 594 -8.63 -17.98 4.26
N SER A 595 -8.87 -17.76 5.55
CA SER A 595 -8.43 -16.61 6.35
C SER A 595 -7.85 -17.11 7.67
N ALA A 596 -7.31 -16.22 8.50
CA ALA A 596 -6.88 -16.60 9.84
C ALA A 596 -8.01 -17.09 10.76
N GLY A 597 -9.27 -16.72 10.49
CA GLY A 597 -10.43 -17.10 11.30
C GLY A 597 -11.26 -18.26 10.76
N GLY A 598 -10.98 -18.75 9.55
CA GLY A 598 -11.80 -19.82 8.96
C GLY A 598 -11.58 -19.99 7.47
N CYS A 599 -12.26 -20.97 6.89
CA CYS A 599 -12.18 -21.30 5.46
C CYS A 599 -13.56 -21.54 4.85
N ALA A 600 -13.61 -21.61 3.53
CA ALA A 600 -14.76 -22.13 2.80
C ALA A 600 -14.35 -23.43 2.10
N VAL A 601 -15.19 -24.45 2.23
CA VAL A 601 -14.95 -25.79 1.71
C VAL A 601 -16.09 -26.19 0.78
N ARG A 602 -15.74 -26.89 -0.29
CA ARG A 602 -16.68 -27.59 -1.17
C ARG A 602 -16.57 -29.08 -0.88
N LEU A 603 -17.69 -29.74 -0.59
CA LEU A 603 -17.73 -31.18 -0.41
C LEU A 603 -17.52 -31.86 -1.77
N LEU A 604 -16.67 -32.89 -1.83
CA LEU A 604 -16.45 -33.69 -3.03
C LEU A 604 -17.26 -34.99 -3.04
N GLU A 605 -17.96 -35.25 -1.93
CA GLU A 605 -18.78 -36.42 -1.65
C GLU A 605 -20.15 -35.95 -1.15
N GLU A 606 -21.16 -36.82 -1.17
CA GLU A 606 -22.48 -36.49 -0.63
C GLU A 606 -22.39 -36.10 0.85
N MET A 607 -23.16 -35.08 1.23
CA MET A 607 -23.13 -34.56 2.60
C MET A 607 -23.54 -35.66 3.60
N PRO A 608 -22.68 -36.01 4.58
CA PRO A 608 -23.02 -37.00 5.59
C PRO A 608 -24.33 -36.69 6.34
N PRO A 609 -25.14 -37.70 6.71
CA PRO A 609 -26.39 -37.51 7.45
C PRO A 609 -26.23 -36.71 8.76
N MET A 610 -25.10 -36.88 9.46
CA MET A 610 -24.80 -36.13 10.68
C MET A 610 -24.70 -34.60 10.48
N LEU A 611 -24.32 -34.15 9.28
CA LEU A 611 -24.29 -32.72 8.91
C LEU A 611 -25.67 -32.20 8.45
N LEU A 612 -26.64 -33.08 8.23
CA LEU A 612 -28.04 -32.71 7.95
C LEU A 612 -28.82 -32.35 9.21
N GLU A 613 -28.37 -32.77 10.40
CA GLU A 613 -29.13 -32.64 11.66
C GLU A 613 -28.60 -31.57 12.62
N ALA A 614 -27.30 -31.24 12.58
CA ALA A 614 -26.67 -30.27 13.49
C ALA A 614 -26.37 -28.93 12.79
N GLU A 615 -26.65 -27.79 13.44
CA GLU A 615 -26.31 -26.44 12.92
C GLU A 615 -24.80 -26.16 12.97
N ASP A 616 -24.15 -26.53 14.08
CA ASP A 616 -22.71 -26.38 14.31
C ASP A 616 -22.08 -27.73 14.66
N THR A 617 -21.13 -28.19 13.84
CA THR A 617 -20.44 -29.48 14.07
C THR A 617 -18.93 -29.25 14.18
N ARG A 618 -18.31 -29.70 15.29
CA ARG A 618 -16.85 -29.66 15.43
C ARG A 618 -16.19 -30.72 14.56
N ALA A 619 -15.14 -30.34 13.85
CA ALA A 619 -14.36 -31.21 12.99
C ALA A 619 -12.88 -30.83 13.05
N ARG A 620 -12.02 -31.66 12.46
CA ARG A 620 -10.63 -31.30 12.18
C ARG A 620 -10.40 -31.29 10.67
N LEU A 621 -9.78 -30.24 10.16
CA LEU A 621 -9.34 -30.16 8.78
C LEU A 621 -7.92 -30.68 8.65
N THR A 622 -7.77 -31.83 8.00
CA THR A 622 -6.48 -32.35 7.56
C THR A 622 -6.25 -31.93 6.12
N ILE A 623 -5.09 -31.36 5.82
CA ILE A 623 -4.74 -30.91 4.45
C ILE A 623 -3.69 -31.84 3.86
N GLU A 624 -3.60 -31.90 2.53
CA GLU A 624 -2.42 -32.45 1.88
C GLU A 624 -1.26 -31.45 2.07
N PRO A 625 -0.21 -31.79 2.84
CA PRO A 625 0.83 -30.84 3.18
C PRO A 625 1.75 -30.57 1.99
N ILE A 626 2.07 -29.30 1.74
CA ILE A 626 3.12 -28.95 0.78
C ILE A 626 4.49 -28.98 1.45
N GLY A 627 4.57 -28.58 2.72
CA GLY A 627 5.82 -28.62 3.49
C GLY A 627 5.90 -29.64 4.60
N ASP A 628 7.15 -29.96 4.94
CA ASP A 628 7.49 -30.96 5.96
C ASP A 628 7.07 -30.55 7.38
N LEU A 629 7.00 -29.25 7.67
CA LEU A 629 6.67 -28.75 9.01
C LEU A 629 5.23 -28.99 9.42
N VAL A 630 4.32 -29.35 8.50
CA VAL A 630 2.93 -29.66 8.83
C VAL A 630 2.83 -30.97 9.61
N GLY A 631 3.57 -32.00 9.18
CA GLY A 631 3.54 -33.34 9.79
C GLY A 631 2.14 -33.95 9.77
N LYS A 632 1.72 -34.57 10.89
CA LYS A 632 0.38 -35.18 11.07
C LYS A 632 -0.65 -34.22 11.68
N ARG A 633 -0.36 -32.92 11.72
CA ARG A 633 -1.23 -31.93 12.37
C ARG A 633 -2.44 -31.61 11.49
N SER A 634 -3.50 -31.14 12.13
CA SER A 634 -4.75 -30.70 11.49
C SER A 634 -5.30 -29.47 12.20
N LEU A 635 -6.22 -28.75 11.57
CA LEU A 635 -6.82 -27.53 12.15
C LEU A 635 -8.16 -27.84 12.82
N PRO A 636 -8.40 -27.42 14.07
CA PRO A 636 -9.72 -27.53 14.68
C PRO A 636 -10.68 -26.51 14.06
N LEU A 637 -11.87 -26.94 13.67
CA LEU A 637 -12.88 -26.05 13.11
C LEU A 637 -14.30 -26.40 13.56
N ILE A 638 -15.17 -25.41 13.46
CA ILE A 638 -16.61 -25.49 13.60
C ILE A 638 -17.19 -25.35 12.19
N PHE A 639 -17.79 -26.44 11.70
CA PHE A 639 -18.51 -26.46 10.43
C PHE A 639 -19.87 -25.79 10.63
N ARG A 640 -20.14 -24.73 9.86
CA ARG A 640 -21.42 -24.00 9.90
C ARG A 640 -22.23 -24.29 8.65
N ARG A 641 -23.46 -24.77 8.86
CA ARG A 641 -24.40 -25.03 7.78
C ARG A 641 -25.06 -23.74 7.29
N SER A 642 -24.29 -22.89 6.61
CA SER A 642 -24.84 -21.78 5.84
C SER A 642 -24.31 -21.86 4.41
N PRO A 643 -25.16 -22.09 3.39
CA PRO A 643 -24.72 -22.05 2.01
C PRO A 643 -24.16 -20.65 1.74
N ILE A 644 -22.88 -20.59 1.40
CA ILE A 644 -22.31 -19.34 0.90
C ILE A 644 -22.93 -19.14 -0.49
N SER A 645 -23.67 -18.05 -0.67
CA SER A 645 -24.40 -17.72 -1.90
C SER A 645 -23.57 -18.03 -3.17
N GLY A 646 -23.92 -19.08 -3.93
CA GLY A 646 -23.18 -19.45 -5.15
C GLY A 646 -23.17 -20.92 -5.59
N GLY A 647 -23.77 -21.87 -4.87
CA GLY A 647 -23.93 -23.27 -5.30
C GLY A 647 -24.30 -24.19 -4.12
N ASP A 648 -24.97 -25.31 -4.40
CA ASP A 648 -25.57 -26.18 -3.37
C ASP A 648 -24.54 -26.89 -2.44
N ASP A 649 -23.24 -26.82 -2.76
CA ASP A 649 -22.17 -27.60 -2.07
C ASP A 649 -21.06 -26.75 -1.40
N LEU A 650 -21.24 -25.43 -1.21
CA LEU A 650 -20.22 -24.55 -0.60
C LEU A 650 -20.56 -24.16 0.84
N TYR A 651 -19.71 -24.56 1.78
CA TYR A 651 -19.91 -24.40 3.22
C TYR A 651 -18.84 -23.54 3.88
N GLY A 652 -19.23 -22.76 4.89
CA GLY A 652 -18.33 -21.98 5.72
C GLY A 652 -17.87 -22.75 6.95
N CYS A 653 -16.58 -22.66 7.27
CA CYS A 653 -16.01 -23.21 8.49
C CYS A 653 -15.28 -22.10 9.26
N GLU A 654 -15.49 -22.03 10.57
CA GLU A 654 -14.76 -21.15 11.48
C GLU A 654 -13.68 -21.95 12.21
N PHE A 655 -12.46 -21.44 12.35
CA PHE A 655 -11.44 -22.12 13.14
C PHE A 655 -11.75 -21.97 14.63
N ASP A 656 -11.66 -23.06 15.38
CA ASP A 656 -11.72 -23.02 16.85
C ASP A 656 -10.35 -22.55 17.38
N THR A 657 -10.19 -22.48 18.70
CA THR A 657 -8.96 -22.06 19.38
C THR A 657 -7.78 -22.94 18.97
N MET A 658 -6.91 -22.39 18.14
CA MET A 658 -5.70 -23.06 17.66
C MET A 658 -4.58 -23.05 18.71
N GLN A 659 -3.87 -24.16 18.80
CA GLN A 659 -2.57 -24.22 19.47
C GLN A 659 -1.48 -23.59 18.58
N PRO A 660 -0.42 -23.00 19.17
CA PRO A 660 0.74 -22.48 18.46
C PRO A 660 1.28 -23.36 17.31
N GLU A 661 1.36 -24.68 17.51
CA GLU A 661 1.90 -25.61 16.52
C GLU A 661 0.93 -25.87 15.34
N GLU A 662 -0.36 -25.57 15.50
CA GLU A 662 -1.37 -25.73 14.46
C GLU A 662 -1.29 -24.59 13.43
N TYR A 663 -0.66 -23.46 13.76
CA TYR A 663 -0.41 -22.36 12.81
C TYR A 663 0.49 -22.77 11.64
N PHE A 664 1.28 -23.85 11.76
CA PHE A 664 2.00 -24.41 10.61
C PHE A 664 1.05 -24.97 9.55
N VAL A 665 -0.06 -25.59 9.97
CA VAL A 665 -1.09 -26.09 9.05
C VAL A 665 -1.80 -24.92 8.37
N LEU A 666 -2.14 -23.88 9.15
CA LEU A 666 -2.76 -22.66 8.61
C LEU A 666 -1.83 -21.95 7.62
N ALA A 667 -0.56 -21.78 7.98
CA ALA A 667 0.44 -21.14 7.13
C ALA A 667 0.68 -21.93 5.84
N ASP A 668 0.75 -23.26 5.91
CA ASP A 668 0.87 -24.10 4.71
C ASP A 668 -0.39 -24.02 3.84
N LEU A 669 -1.58 -24.03 4.44
CA LEU A 669 -2.86 -23.89 3.73
C LEU A 669 -2.97 -22.53 3.00
N MET A 670 -2.66 -21.43 3.70
CA MET A 670 -2.78 -20.07 3.17
C MET A 670 -1.67 -19.72 2.19
N TYR A 671 -0.41 -20.03 2.52
CA TYR A 671 0.78 -19.50 1.84
C TYR A 671 1.61 -20.57 1.12
N GLY A 672 1.14 -21.82 1.10
CA GLY A 672 1.74 -22.91 0.32
C GLY A 672 1.35 -22.90 -1.17
N ASP A 673 0.17 -22.37 -1.51
CA ASP A 673 -0.26 -22.23 -2.91
C ASP A 673 0.42 -21.02 -3.56
N SER A 674 1.57 -21.27 -4.20
CA SER A 674 2.41 -20.24 -4.84
C SER A 674 1.69 -19.41 -5.91
N ASP A 675 0.59 -19.92 -6.47
CA ASP A 675 -0.19 -19.26 -7.52
C ASP A 675 -1.38 -18.45 -6.96
N ALA A 676 -1.66 -18.51 -5.66
CA ALA A 676 -2.80 -17.81 -5.05
C ALA A 676 -2.77 -16.29 -5.29
N LEU A 677 -1.66 -15.63 -4.94
CA LEU A 677 -1.49 -14.19 -5.19
C LEU A 677 -1.34 -13.83 -6.67
N PRO A 678 -0.54 -14.55 -7.49
CA PRO A 678 -0.52 -14.33 -8.93
C PRO A 678 -1.91 -14.37 -9.58
N ARG A 679 -2.76 -15.34 -9.22
CA ARG A 679 -4.14 -15.43 -9.70
C ARG A 679 -5.00 -14.26 -9.23
N PHE A 680 -4.89 -13.89 -7.95
CA PHE A 680 -5.57 -12.72 -7.40
C PHE A 680 -5.21 -11.43 -8.15
N LEU A 681 -3.91 -11.16 -8.33
CA LEU A 681 -3.44 -9.99 -9.06
C LEU A 681 -3.87 -10.04 -10.53
N ALA A 682 -3.78 -11.19 -11.20
CA ALA A 682 -4.20 -11.34 -12.59
C ALA A 682 -5.70 -11.05 -12.80
N SER A 683 -6.54 -11.36 -11.80
CA SER A 683 -7.98 -11.05 -11.85
C SER A 683 -8.26 -9.54 -11.85
N ARG A 684 -7.39 -8.75 -11.20
CA ARG A 684 -7.52 -7.29 -11.02
C ARG A 684 -6.74 -6.49 -12.06
N ARG A 685 -5.59 -6.99 -12.50
CA ARG A 685 -4.66 -6.32 -13.45
C ARG A 685 -5.13 -6.35 -14.90
N LYS A 686 -6.41 -6.06 -15.12
CA LYS A 686 -7.03 -5.99 -16.44
C LYS A 686 -6.97 -4.56 -16.95
N HIS A 687 -6.58 -4.42 -18.21
CA HIS A 687 -6.53 -3.11 -18.85
C HIS A 687 -7.92 -2.48 -18.90
N LYS A 688 -8.09 -1.29 -18.30
CA LYS A 688 -9.33 -0.52 -18.40
C LYS A 688 -9.13 0.64 -19.37
N SER A 689 -9.99 0.69 -20.40
CA SER A 689 -9.96 1.75 -21.39
C SER A 689 -10.33 3.09 -20.77
N VAL A 690 -9.84 4.18 -21.38
CA VAL A 690 -10.15 5.55 -20.99
C VAL A 690 -11.67 5.78 -20.92
N TRP A 691 -12.41 5.40 -21.96
CA TRP A 691 -13.87 5.59 -22.02
C TRP A 691 -14.63 4.87 -20.90
N ALA A 692 -14.34 3.59 -20.67
CA ALA A 692 -15.00 2.81 -19.63
C ALA A 692 -14.60 3.27 -18.22
N GLY A 693 -13.36 3.72 -18.05
CA GLY A 693 -12.87 4.35 -16.82
C GLY A 693 -13.62 5.66 -16.53
N THR A 694 -13.65 6.58 -17.49
CA THR A 694 -14.34 7.87 -17.38
C THR A 694 -15.83 7.69 -17.10
N GLY A 695 -16.53 6.81 -17.83
CA GLY A 695 -17.97 6.57 -17.60
C GLY A 695 -18.26 6.05 -16.19
N GLN A 696 -17.47 5.10 -15.68
CA GLN A 696 -17.58 4.61 -14.31
C GLN A 696 -17.33 5.73 -13.28
N PHE A 697 -16.36 6.61 -13.56
CA PHE A 697 -15.99 7.71 -12.67
C PHE A 697 -17.10 8.77 -12.59
N ILE A 698 -17.69 9.13 -13.73
CA ILE A 698 -18.85 10.03 -13.79
C ILE A 698 -20.03 9.44 -13.03
N PHE A 699 -20.31 8.15 -13.23
CA PHE A 699 -21.37 7.45 -12.50
C PHE A 699 -21.18 7.55 -10.98
N TRP A 700 -19.96 7.31 -10.49
CA TRP A 700 -19.66 7.51 -9.07
C TRP A 700 -19.85 8.97 -8.64
N GLY A 701 -19.41 9.95 -9.44
CA GLY A 701 -19.56 11.36 -9.09
C GLY A 701 -21.00 11.83 -8.94
N ILE A 702 -21.96 11.11 -9.54
CA ILE A 702 -23.40 11.38 -9.41
C ILE A 702 -24.01 10.62 -8.23
N VAL A 703 -23.68 9.33 -8.07
CA VAL A 703 -24.33 8.44 -7.09
C VAL A 703 -23.76 8.60 -5.68
N GLU A 704 -22.45 8.76 -5.57
CA GLU A 704 -21.75 8.77 -4.28
C GLU A 704 -22.08 9.97 -3.39
N PRO A 705 -22.31 11.20 -3.90
CA PRO A 705 -22.83 12.31 -3.10
C PRO A 705 -24.16 12.00 -2.42
N ILE A 706 -25.09 11.33 -3.13
CA ILE A 706 -26.40 10.96 -2.61
C ILE A 706 -26.23 9.99 -1.43
N ARG A 707 -25.33 9.01 -1.59
CA ARG A 707 -24.99 8.07 -0.50
C ARG A 707 -24.37 8.79 0.69
N ALA A 708 -23.42 9.68 0.47
CA ALA A 708 -22.77 10.42 1.54
C ALA A 708 -23.77 11.28 2.33
N VAL A 709 -24.66 11.99 1.62
CA VAL A 709 -25.74 12.78 2.26
C VAL A 709 -26.70 11.88 3.04
N SER A 710 -27.02 10.68 2.53
CA SER A 710 -27.88 9.73 3.25
C SER A 710 -27.30 9.31 4.62
N TYR A 711 -25.97 9.27 4.74
CA TYR A 711 -25.31 8.92 5.99
C TYR A 711 -25.35 10.07 7.02
N LEU A 712 -25.56 11.32 6.60
CA LEU A 712 -25.79 12.44 7.54
C LEU A 712 -27.10 12.30 8.32
N PHE A 713 -28.11 11.66 7.71
CA PHE A 713 -29.44 11.48 8.30
C PHE A 713 -29.60 10.13 9.01
N LYS A 714 -28.65 9.19 8.84
CA LYS A 714 -28.61 7.99 9.67
C LYS A 714 -28.29 8.40 11.10
N ARG A 715 -29.18 8.10 12.05
CA ARG A 715 -28.89 8.30 13.48
C ARG A 715 -27.55 7.61 13.79
N LYS A 716 -26.61 8.36 14.37
CA LYS A 716 -25.45 7.77 15.03
C LYS A 716 -26.02 6.69 15.96
N PRO A 717 -25.56 5.42 15.87
CA PRO A 717 -25.86 4.47 16.94
C PRO A 717 -25.50 5.16 18.26
N PRO A 718 -26.22 4.90 19.36
CA PRO A 718 -25.75 5.38 20.67
C PRO A 718 -24.27 5.04 20.76
N GLU A 719 -23.45 6.00 21.22
CA GLU A 719 -22.11 5.69 21.67
C GLU A 719 -22.31 4.57 22.69
N GLU A 720 -22.12 3.31 22.27
CA GLU A 720 -21.69 2.28 23.19
C GLU A 720 -20.52 2.96 23.89
N GLN A 721 -20.70 3.19 25.20
CA GLN A 721 -19.62 3.53 26.11
C GLN A 721 -18.40 2.80 25.58
N GLU A 722 -17.26 3.51 25.39
CA GLU A 722 -15.95 2.88 25.12
C GLU A 722 -16.05 1.51 25.72
N PRO A 723 -16.12 0.40 24.91
CA PRO A 723 -16.38 -0.88 25.50
C PRO A 723 -15.38 -0.92 26.63
N GLN A 724 -15.88 -0.99 27.88
CA GLN A 724 -15.01 -1.35 28.96
C GLN A 724 -14.38 -2.57 28.34
N VAL A 725 -13.08 -2.49 28.10
CA VAL A 725 -12.32 -3.68 27.82
C VAL A 725 -12.36 -4.37 29.17
N GLU A 726 -13.53 -4.93 29.55
CA GLU A 726 -13.60 -6.27 30.04
C GLU A 726 -12.73 -7.00 29.03
N ALA A 727 -11.48 -7.16 29.46
CA ALA A 727 -10.51 -7.97 28.81
C ALA A 727 -11.08 -9.39 28.89
N THR A 728 -12.09 -9.66 28.06
CA THR A 728 -12.31 -11.00 27.56
C THR A 728 -10.96 -11.31 26.92
N PRO A 729 -10.15 -12.16 27.57
CA PRO A 729 -8.83 -12.47 27.04
C PRO A 729 -9.04 -12.84 25.58
N PRO A 730 -8.23 -12.32 24.63
CA PRO A 730 -8.28 -12.83 23.27
C PRO A 730 -8.27 -14.37 23.37
N ALA A 731 -8.97 -15.08 22.48
CA ALA A 731 -8.99 -16.55 22.49
C ALA A 731 -7.56 -17.16 22.62
N SER A 732 -6.53 -16.39 22.23
CA SER A 732 -5.10 -16.66 22.41
C SER A 732 -4.51 -16.56 23.82
N THR A 733 -5.21 -16.06 24.85
CA THR A 733 -4.76 -16.13 26.26
C THR A 733 -5.71 -16.96 27.12
N ALA A 734 -6.84 -17.40 26.56
CA ALA A 734 -7.77 -18.33 27.21
C ALA A 734 -7.09 -19.68 27.52
N TRP A 735 -6.14 -20.13 26.68
CA TRP A 735 -5.37 -21.34 26.94
C TRP A 735 -4.33 -21.16 28.08
N LEU A 736 -3.71 -19.98 28.21
CA LEU A 736 -2.85 -19.62 29.35
C LEU A 736 -3.65 -19.58 30.65
N LYS A 737 -4.85 -18.98 30.64
CA LYS A 737 -5.77 -19.03 31.79
C LYS A 737 -6.20 -20.47 32.12
N ARG A 738 -6.44 -21.31 31.11
CA ARG A 738 -6.72 -22.76 31.31
C ARG A 738 -5.53 -23.51 31.91
N LEU A 739 -4.31 -23.23 31.46
CA LEU A 739 -3.08 -23.84 32.01
C LEU A 739 -2.83 -23.41 33.46
N VAL A 740 -3.01 -22.12 33.77
CA VAL A 740 -2.89 -21.60 35.15
C VAL A 740 -3.99 -22.19 36.04
N ALA A 741 -5.22 -22.32 35.54
CA ALA A 741 -6.31 -22.98 36.26
C ALA A 741 -6.01 -24.47 36.51
N GLN A 742 -5.48 -25.19 35.52
CA GLN A 742 -5.08 -26.60 35.64
C GLN A 742 -3.85 -26.82 36.54
N ALA A 743 -2.96 -25.83 36.66
CA ALA A 743 -1.82 -25.85 37.57
C ALA A 743 -2.24 -25.53 39.02
N GLY A 744 -3.22 -24.65 39.23
CA GLY A 744 -3.80 -24.35 40.54
C GLY A 744 -4.51 -25.55 41.16
N ASP A 745 -5.21 -26.34 40.34
CA ASP A 745 -5.96 -27.52 40.80
C ASP A 745 -5.06 -28.67 41.29
N LYS A 746 -3.79 -28.72 40.84
CA LYS A 746 -2.80 -29.71 41.32
C LYS A 746 -2.12 -29.34 42.63
N SER A 747 -2.40 -28.15 43.18
CA SER A 747 -1.88 -27.73 44.49
C SER A 747 -2.86 -27.97 45.65
N GLY A 748 -4.09 -28.42 45.35
CA GLY A 748 -5.16 -28.62 46.33
C GLY A 748 -5.19 -29.98 47.04
N ASP A 749 -4.43 -30.99 46.60
CA ASP A 749 -4.70 -32.39 46.98
C ASP A 749 -3.57 -33.10 47.75
N LYS A 750 -2.75 -32.35 48.49
CA LYS A 750 -1.77 -32.91 49.44
C LYS A 750 -1.59 -32.03 50.68
N ALA A 751 -2.56 -32.06 51.59
CA ALA A 751 -2.32 -31.84 53.03
C ALA A 751 -3.61 -32.04 53.86
N GLN A 752 -4.06 -33.29 54.04
CA GLN A 752 -4.86 -33.66 55.21
C GLN A 752 -4.32 -34.96 55.78
N GLY A 753 -3.45 -34.82 56.78
CA GLY A 753 -2.88 -35.90 57.57
C GLY A 753 -2.27 -35.32 58.84
N ASP A 754 -2.99 -35.51 59.95
CA ASP A 754 -2.57 -35.54 61.34
C ASP A 754 -1.81 -34.34 61.96
N ALA A 755 -2.50 -33.63 62.87
CA ALA A 755 -1.93 -33.27 64.18
C ALA A 755 -3.01 -32.84 65.19
N LEU A 756 -2.91 -33.43 66.39
CA LEU A 756 -3.68 -33.23 67.62
C LEU A 756 -3.57 -31.81 68.23
N PRO A 757 -4.45 -31.45 69.21
CA PRO A 757 -4.68 -30.08 69.65
C PRO A 757 -3.91 -29.70 70.92
N ALA A 758 -3.56 -28.42 71.11
CA ALA A 758 -3.53 -27.76 72.43
C ALA A 758 -3.21 -26.24 72.41
N ARG A 759 -4.08 -25.50 73.13
CA ARG A 759 -3.81 -24.40 74.10
C ARG A 759 -3.36 -22.99 73.66
N LYS A 760 -4.33 -22.07 73.81
CA LYS A 760 -4.41 -20.85 74.66
C LYS A 760 -3.26 -19.80 74.70
N SER A 761 -3.74 -18.56 74.53
CA SER A 761 -3.36 -17.27 75.17
C SER A 761 -1.98 -16.67 74.89
N ALA A 762 -1.92 -15.53 74.20
CA ALA A 762 -2.06 -14.17 74.74
C ALA A 762 -2.34 -13.19 73.58
#